data_AF-A0A4P6YHD5-F1
#
_entry.id   AF-A0A4P6YHD5-F1
#
_cell.length_a   1.000
_cell.length_b   1.000
_cell.length_c   1.000
_cell.angle_alpha   90.00
_cell.angle_beta   90.00
_cell.angle_gamma   90.00
#
_symmetry.space_group_name_H-M   'P 1'
#
loop_
_entity.id
_entity.type
_entity.pdbx_description
1 polymer ?
#
loop_
_entity_poly.entity_id
_entity_poly.type
_entity_poly.pdbx_seq_one_letter_code
_entity_poly.pdbx_strand_id
1 'polypeptide(L)'
;MQFKHPEILYFLFLLVIPILVHLFQLRRFKKEYFTNVRFLTALSIQTRKSSKIKKWLLLATRLLLLTSIIIAFAQPFFKAKDTKNSSNEMYIVLDNSFSMQAKGQKGELLKRAVQELLENTPENQTFSLITNSETFWNTDIKSIRTELQNLKYSALPFQLESAMAKIKSRKSAFNKDIVVITDAVGLEPKQLKSIDSDFNTYFIIPEAEQQNNTSIDSVFIHQTLDDFYEIGLKLSAFGEKGKQIPVALYNQNKLIAKTLTKMEAKEKTIYFTIPKKDFHGYASITDNGLEYDNNLYFNISKPKKNNIISIGQPEKSNFLSRIYTNDEFTFNNFAIETLDYNALEKQNTIVLNELDEIPQALQTTLKSFVEKGGNLVLIPSAKASTTNLNTFLKIFGNIQFKSLENKEKLVTKINFNHPLFSGVFENKINNFQYPKTKTSFGIIGSNPAALYYEDQTAFLTSINNPTSSVYIFTAPIDLENSNFQQSPLIVPTFYKMGINNQNDGVIALSIGNNNPFLVDATLSKDEILKVKNETETFIPVQQILNDKLKLTFNDFPEQAGNFEIYNQNERLQNISFNYNRTESDLAQANNEALSDYKTIDSIDTVFNSLQTDRTDNQIWKWFVIFALLFLLTEMAIIRFVK
;
A
#
# COMPACT_ATOMS: atom_id res chain seq x y z
N MET A 1 -32.04 21.63 29.86
CA MET A 1 -31.25 22.84 30.14
C MET A 1 -30.76 22.74 31.57
N GLN A 2 -29.46 22.82 31.79
CA GLN A 2 -28.84 22.83 33.13
C GLN A 2 -28.28 24.23 33.38
N PHE A 3 -28.06 24.59 34.64
CA PHE A 3 -27.51 25.89 35.03
C PHE A 3 -26.17 25.66 35.70
N LYS A 4 -25.14 26.43 35.31
CA LYS A 4 -23.83 26.33 35.96
C LYS A 4 -23.87 26.88 37.39
N HIS A 5 -24.73 27.88 37.60
CA HIS A 5 -24.95 28.54 38.88
C HIS A 5 -26.45 28.51 39.26
N PRO A 6 -27.01 27.34 39.59
CA PRO A 6 -28.44 27.20 39.92
C PRO A 6 -28.86 28.05 41.13
N GLU A 7 -27.93 28.36 42.04
CA GLU A 7 -28.15 29.21 43.20
C GLU A 7 -28.64 30.62 42.84
N ILE A 8 -28.28 31.13 41.67
CA ILE A 8 -28.67 32.47 41.22
C ILE A 8 -30.17 32.54 40.88
N LEU A 9 -30.82 31.40 40.60
CA LEU A 9 -32.26 31.38 40.32
C LEU A 9 -33.11 31.76 41.54
N TYR A 10 -32.58 31.64 42.77
CA TYR A 10 -33.29 32.13 43.96
C TYR A 10 -33.51 33.65 43.95
N PHE A 11 -32.72 34.42 43.20
CA PHE A 11 -32.95 35.85 43.04
C PHE A 11 -34.24 36.16 42.26
N LEU A 12 -34.86 35.18 41.58
CA LEU A 12 -36.20 35.36 40.98
C LEU A 12 -37.26 35.71 42.04
N PHE A 13 -37.10 35.28 43.29
CA PHE A 13 -38.01 35.68 44.38
C PHE A 13 -37.98 37.18 44.67
N LEU A 14 -36.88 37.88 44.38
CA LEU A 14 -36.79 39.34 44.54
C LEU A 14 -37.64 40.11 43.52
N LEU A 15 -38.09 39.46 42.44
CA LEU A 15 -39.02 40.06 41.47
C LEU A 15 -40.39 40.39 42.09
N VAL A 16 -40.70 39.82 43.25
CA VAL A 16 -41.88 40.18 44.05
C VAL A 16 -41.83 41.64 44.49
N ILE A 17 -40.64 42.23 44.70
CA ILE A 17 -40.49 43.62 45.16
C ILE A 17 -41.10 44.63 44.16
N PRO A 18 -40.71 44.64 42.86
CA PRO A 18 -41.37 45.48 41.85
C PRO A 18 -42.89 45.28 41.76
N ILE A 19 -43.37 44.05 41.92
CA ILE A 19 -44.80 43.72 41.87
C ILE A 19 -45.54 44.34 43.05
N LEU A 20 -45.00 44.20 44.27
CA LEU A 20 -45.57 44.79 45.48
C LEU A 20 -45.58 46.33 45.40
N VAL A 21 -44.48 46.94 44.97
CA VAL A 21 -44.40 48.41 44.79
C VAL A 21 -45.43 48.90 43.77
N HIS A 22 -45.73 48.10 42.74
CA HIS A 22 -46.75 48.45 41.75
C HIS A 22 -48.19 48.33 42.30
N LEU A 23 -48.46 47.30 43.10
CA LEU A 23 -49.78 47.04 43.67
C LEU A 23 -50.13 48.02 44.80
N PHE A 24 -49.15 48.36 45.64
CA PHE A 24 -49.30 49.30 46.74
C PHE A 24 -49.06 50.73 46.27
N GLN A 25 -50.13 51.40 45.81
CA GLN A 25 -50.12 52.84 45.54
C GLN A 25 -50.02 53.64 46.86
N LEU A 26 -48.83 53.77 47.42
CA LEU A 26 -48.52 54.43 48.70
C LEU A 26 -48.73 55.97 48.72
N ARG A 27 -49.46 56.55 47.76
CA ARG A 27 -49.84 57.97 47.78
C ARG A 27 -51.33 58.14 48.06
N ARG A 28 -51.68 58.60 49.26
CA ARG A 28 -52.99 59.21 49.53
C ARG A 28 -52.99 60.62 48.96
N PHE A 29 -53.82 60.88 47.96
CA PHE A 29 -54.05 62.22 47.45
C PHE A 29 -54.81 63.04 48.51
N LYS A 30 -54.23 64.15 48.99
CA LYS A 30 -54.93 65.14 49.82
C LYS A 30 -55.92 65.89 48.92
N LYS A 31 -57.21 65.84 49.24
CA LYS A 31 -58.26 66.53 48.47
C LYS A 31 -58.27 68.00 48.87
N GLU A 32 -58.18 68.88 47.88
CA GLU A 32 -58.34 70.33 48.03
C GLU A 32 -59.56 70.76 47.20
N TYR A 33 -60.44 71.57 47.77
CA TYR A 33 -61.69 71.97 47.14
C TYR A 33 -61.47 73.22 46.29
N PHE A 34 -61.86 73.16 45.01
CA PHE A 34 -61.73 74.27 44.06
C PHE A 34 -63.08 74.58 43.41
N THR A 35 -63.43 75.86 43.33
CA THR A 35 -64.74 76.36 42.88
C THR A 35 -64.76 76.67 41.38
N ASN A 36 -64.61 75.65 40.53
CA ASN A 36 -65.17 75.59 39.16
C ASN A 36 -64.80 74.25 38.48
N VAL A 37 -65.69 73.26 38.55
CA VAL A 37 -65.38 71.87 38.16
C VAL A 37 -66.02 71.45 36.82
N ARG A 38 -66.66 72.35 36.07
CA ARG A 38 -67.44 71.97 34.87
C ARG A 38 -66.60 71.72 33.61
N PHE A 39 -65.33 72.15 33.58
CA PHE A 39 -64.46 72.04 32.39
C PHE A 39 -63.36 70.97 32.49
N LEU A 40 -63.06 70.45 33.68
CA LEU A 40 -61.96 69.49 33.91
C LEU A 40 -62.40 68.02 33.91
N THR A 41 -63.70 67.73 34.00
CA THR A 41 -64.20 66.34 34.06
C THR A 41 -64.09 65.61 32.73
N ALA A 42 -64.23 66.32 31.59
CA ALA A 42 -64.18 65.73 30.24
C ALA A 42 -62.78 65.24 29.82
N LEU A 43 -61.69 65.89 30.29
CA LEU A 43 -60.30 65.48 30.02
C LEU A 43 -59.79 64.37 30.95
N SER A 44 -60.45 64.16 32.09
CA SER A 44 -60.02 63.20 33.13
C SER A 44 -60.36 61.74 32.83
N ILE A 45 -61.33 61.48 31.94
CA ILE A 45 -61.84 60.13 31.66
C ILE A 45 -61.00 59.43 30.58
N GLN A 46 -60.41 60.17 29.62
CA GLN A 46 -59.62 59.61 28.52
C GLN A 46 -58.17 59.26 28.93
N THR A 47 -57.62 59.94 29.94
CA THR A 47 -56.25 59.75 30.45
C THR A 47 -56.11 58.57 31.43
N ARG A 48 -57.18 58.16 32.11
CA ARG A 48 -57.13 57.07 33.13
C ARG A 48 -56.99 55.66 32.56
N LYS A 49 -57.53 55.35 31.37
CA LYS A 49 -57.40 54.01 30.74
C LYS A 49 -56.01 53.79 30.11
N SER A 50 -55.47 54.77 29.37
CA SER A 50 -54.11 54.70 28.79
C SER A 50 -53.02 54.60 29.86
N SER A 51 -53.14 55.39 30.95
CA SER A 51 -52.18 55.36 32.07
C SER A 51 -52.10 54.01 32.77
N LYS A 52 -53.19 53.22 32.81
CA LYS A 52 -53.17 51.86 33.38
C LYS A 52 -52.40 50.90 32.47
N ILE A 53 -52.66 50.90 31.15
CA ILE A 53 -52.01 49.98 30.20
C ILE A 53 -50.51 50.25 30.13
N LYS A 54 -50.09 51.53 30.04
CA LYS A 54 -48.67 51.93 30.07
C LYS A 54 -47.95 51.42 31.32
N LYS A 55 -48.61 51.50 32.48
CA LYS A 55 -48.07 51.03 33.77
C LYS A 55 -47.86 49.52 33.80
N TRP A 56 -48.82 48.74 33.32
CA TRP A 56 -48.70 47.28 33.23
C TRP A 56 -47.61 46.86 32.24
N LEU A 57 -47.50 47.57 31.10
CA LEU A 57 -46.48 47.29 30.09
C LEU A 57 -45.06 47.58 30.62
N LEU A 58 -44.86 48.70 31.34
CA LEU A 58 -43.58 49.02 31.97
C LEU A 58 -43.21 48.03 33.08
N LEU A 59 -44.19 47.59 33.87
CA LEU A 59 -43.95 46.55 34.87
C LEU A 59 -43.53 45.24 34.21
N ALA A 60 -44.22 44.82 33.14
CA ALA A 60 -43.91 43.61 32.41
C ALA A 60 -42.51 43.66 31.80
N THR A 61 -42.12 44.75 31.12
CA THR A 61 -40.77 44.86 30.55
C THR A 61 -39.68 44.88 31.63
N ARG A 62 -39.94 45.51 32.79
CA ARG A 62 -38.98 45.53 33.91
C ARG A 62 -38.81 44.16 34.55
N LEU A 63 -39.89 43.40 34.71
CA LEU A 63 -39.84 42.02 35.21
C LEU A 63 -39.12 41.11 34.21
N LEU A 64 -39.42 41.23 32.92
CA LEU A 64 -38.76 40.45 31.87
C LEU A 64 -37.27 40.78 31.78
N LEU A 65 -36.89 42.07 31.85
CA LEU A 65 -35.49 42.50 31.91
C LEU A 65 -34.75 41.85 33.09
N LEU A 66 -35.28 41.98 34.31
CA LEU A 66 -34.64 41.44 35.51
C LEU A 66 -34.59 39.91 35.47
N THR A 67 -35.64 39.27 34.94
CA THR A 67 -35.68 37.81 34.73
C THR A 67 -34.60 37.36 33.74
N SER A 68 -34.45 38.06 32.60
CA SER A 68 -33.41 37.76 31.61
C SER A 68 -32.01 37.94 32.18
N ILE A 69 -31.77 38.96 33.01
CA ILE A 69 -30.48 39.17 33.69
C ILE A 69 -30.19 38.03 34.68
N ILE A 70 -31.15 37.68 35.54
CA ILE A 70 -30.99 36.60 36.54
C ILE A 70 -30.70 35.26 35.83
N ILE A 71 -31.43 34.96 34.77
CA ILE A 71 -31.19 33.74 33.96
C ILE A 71 -29.83 33.81 33.24
N ALA A 72 -29.41 34.97 32.74
CA ALA A 72 -28.09 35.12 32.12
C ALA A 72 -26.96 34.80 33.12
N PHE A 73 -27.05 35.31 34.35
CA PHE A 73 -26.05 35.05 35.40
C PHE A 73 -26.06 33.59 35.89
N ALA A 74 -27.23 32.92 35.88
CA ALA A 74 -27.32 31.49 36.19
C ALA A 74 -26.61 30.58 35.14
N GLN A 75 -26.17 31.15 34.01
CA GLN A 75 -25.47 30.49 32.90
C GLN A 75 -26.13 29.17 32.45
N PRO A 76 -27.32 29.24 31.80
CA PRO A 76 -27.96 28.07 31.24
C PRO A 76 -27.11 27.46 30.12
N PHE A 77 -26.93 26.15 30.17
CA PHE A 77 -26.24 25.38 29.16
C PHE A 77 -26.95 24.07 28.84
N PHE A 78 -26.66 23.52 27.66
CA PHE A 78 -26.94 22.13 27.33
C PHE A 78 -25.65 21.34 27.45
N LYS A 79 -25.70 20.21 28.17
CA LYS A 79 -24.57 19.31 28.30
C LYS A 79 -24.11 18.84 26.92
N ALA A 80 -22.80 18.85 26.71
CA ALA A 80 -22.18 18.32 25.51
C ALA A 80 -22.54 16.83 25.34
N LYS A 81 -22.71 16.40 24.09
CA LYS A 81 -23.08 15.02 23.78
C LYS A 81 -21.96 14.03 24.16
N ASP A 82 -20.71 14.48 24.12
CA ASP A 82 -19.53 13.65 24.33
C ASP A 82 -18.52 14.24 25.34
N THR A 83 -18.99 14.63 26.53
CA THR A 83 -18.12 15.15 27.61
C THR A 83 -17.01 14.18 28.06
N LYS A 84 -17.20 12.86 27.92
CA LYS A 84 -16.24 11.83 28.39
C LYS A 84 -14.95 11.80 27.55
N ASN A 85 -15.05 12.15 26.27
CA ASN A 85 -13.92 12.16 25.34
C ASN A 85 -13.27 13.54 25.17
N SER A 86 -13.60 14.50 26.04
CA SER A 86 -13.10 15.88 25.94
C SER A 86 -11.57 16.01 26.05
N SER A 87 -10.91 15.04 26.69
CA SER A 87 -9.47 14.96 26.89
C SER A 87 -8.76 14.03 25.90
N ASN A 88 -9.43 13.60 24.83
CA ASN A 88 -8.86 12.62 23.91
C ASN A 88 -7.61 13.17 23.21
N GLU A 89 -6.66 12.28 22.97
CA GLU A 89 -5.48 12.58 22.16
C GLU A 89 -5.83 12.50 20.68
N MET A 90 -5.35 13.45 19.89
CA MET A 90 -5.59 13.48 18.46
C MET A 90 -4.45 12.85 17.67
N TYR A 91 -4.80 11.92 16.77
CA TYR A 91 -3.91 11.31 15.81
C TYR A 91 -4.44 11.56 14.41
N ILE A 92 -3.58 12.04 13.52
CA ILE A 92 -3.88 12.24 12.10
C ILE A 92 -3.03 11.24 11.33
N VAL A 93 -3.69 10.38 10.55
CA VAL A 93 -3.06 9.48 9.60
C VAL A 93 -3.26 10.10 8.22
N LEU A 94 -2.18 10.59 7.62
CA LEU A 94 -2.18 11.21 6.31
C LEU A 94 -1.52 10.28 5.30
N ASP A 95 -2.30 9.83 4.34
CA ASP A 95 -1.79 9.05 3.23
C ASP A 95 -0.94 9.93 2.29
N ASN A 96 0.32 9.56 2.12
CA ASN A 96 1.22 10.15 1.12
C ASN A 96 1.72 9.12 0.11
N SER A 97 0.94 8.06 -0.14
CA SER A 97 1.14 7.10 -1.24
C SER A 97 1.13 7.79 -2.61
N PHE A 98 1.52 7.07 -3.66
CA PHE A 98 1.54 7.62 -5.01
C PHE A 98 0.15 7.81 -5.61
N SER A 99 -0.87 7.04 -5.20
CA SER A 99 -2.25 7.25 -5.65
C SER A 99 -2.77 8.66 -5.31
N MET A 100 -2.28 9.25 -4.20
CA MET A 100 -2.58 10.62 -3.79
C MET A 100 -1.99 11.71 -4.73
N GLN A 101 -1.24 11.31 -5.76
CA GLN A 101 -0.84 12.18 -6.88
C GLN A 101 -2.01 12.45 -7.85
N ALA A 102 -3.08 11.66 -7.79
CA ALA A 102 -4.27 11.87 -8.60
C ALA A 102 -4.80 13.31 -8.47
N LYS A 103 -5.39 13.81 -9.55
CA LYS A 103 -5.90 15.19 -9.61
C LYS A 103 -7.38 15.20 -9.24
N GLY A 104 -7.70 15.87 -8.15
CA GLY A 104 -9.06 16.28 -7.81
C GLY A 104 -9.37 17.68 -8.36
N GLN A 105 -10.52 18.22 -7.99
CA GLN A 105 -11.02 19.53 -8.47
C GLN A 105 -10.06 20.70 -8.17
N LYS A 106 -9.27 20.60 -7.09
CA LYS A 106 -8.37 21.66 -6.59
C LYS A 106 -6.88 21.33 -6.74
N GLY A 107 -6.54 20.39 -7.62
CA GLY A 107 -5.17 19.92 -7.82
C GLY A 107 -4.93 18.52 -7.23
N GLU A 108 -3.66 18.19 -6.99
CA GLU A 108 -3.25 16.88 -6.46
C GLU A 108 -3.81 16.64 -5.04
N LEU A 109 -4.32 15.43 -4.78
CA LEU A 109 -5.01 15.11 -3.52
C LEU A 109 -4.14 15.33 -2.29
N LEU A 110 -2.88 14.88 -2.31
CA LEU A 110 -1.95 15.07 -1.18
C LEU A 110 -1.71 16.55 -0.90
N LYS A 111 -1.36 17.34 -1.93
CA LYS A 111 -1.10 18.78 -1.78
C LYS A 111 -2.31 19.51 -1.22
N ARG A 112 -3.51 19.13 -1.67
CA ARG A 112 -4.76 19.71 -1.15
C ARG A 112 -5.00 19.30 0.31
N ALA A 113 -4.82 18.04 0.66
CA ALA A 113 -4.96 17.55 2.03
C ALA A 113 -3.98 18.25 3.00
N VAL A 114 -2.72 18.41 2.58
CA VAL A 114 -1.71 19.18 3.32
C VAL A 114 -2.14 20.63 3.51
N GLN A 115 -2.62 21.29 2.45
CA GLN A 115 -3.10 22.65 2.54
C GLN A 115 -4.29 22.78 3.51
N GLU A 116 -5.24 21.84 3.46
CA GLU A 116 -6.39 21.83 4.39
C GLU A 116 -5.97 21.66 5.84
N LEU A 117 -4.97 20.81 6.11
CA LEU A 117 -4.39 20.67 7.45
C LEU A 117 -3.74 21.99 7.90
N LEU A 118 -2.96 22.62 7.04
CA LEU A 118 -2.28 23.89 7.37
C LEU A 118 -3.26 25.06 7.59
N GLU A 119 -4.39 25.08 6.87
CA GLU A 119 -5.40 26.16 6.94
C GLU A 119 -6.38 25.98 8.10
N ASN A 120 -6.82 24.73 8.37
CA ASN A 120 -7.97 24.48 9.25
C ASN A 120 -7.59 23.85 10.60
N THR A 121 -6.36 23.40 10.80
CA THR A 121 -5.93 22.91 12.13
C THR A 121 -5.76 24.09 13.10
N PRO A 122 -6.43 24.07 14.27
CA PRO A 122 -6.27 25.15 15.25
C PRO A 122 -4.83 25.30 15.73
N GLU A 123 -4.33 26.53 15.80
CA GLU A 123 -2.91 26.80 16.09
C GLU A 123 -2.40 26.23 17.43
N ASN A 124 -3.28 26.07 18.41
CA ASN A 124 -2.94 25.58 19.75
C ASN A 124 -3.31 24.11 19.95
N GLN A 125 -3.77 23.42 18.90
CA GLN A 125 -4.13 22.00 18.98
C GLN A 125 -2.88 21.14 18.86
N THR A 126 -2.64 20.29 19.86
CA THR A 126 -1.61 19.26 19.81
C THR A 126 -2.17 17.99 19.17
N PHE A 127 -1.42 17.38 18.26
CA PHE A 127 -1.75 16.11 17.61
C PHE A 127 -0.50 15.30 17.26
N SER A 128 -0.66 14.05 16.88
CA SER A 128 0.41 13.25 16.27
C SER A 128 0.08 12.98 14.81
N LEU A 129 1.03 13.20 13.90
CA LEU A 129 0.88 12.94 12.48
C LEU A 129 1.63 11.66 12.10
N ILE A 130 0.96 10.74 11.43
CA ILE A 130 1.54 9.52 10.88
C ILE A 130 1.31 9.55 9.38
N THR A 131 2.39 9.48 8.61
CA THR A 131 2.35 9.28 7.15
C THR A 131 2.91 7.90 6.81
N ASN A 132 2.96 7.56 5.53
CA ASN A 132 3.48 6.26 5.08
C ASN A 132 5.01 6.19 5.34
N SER A 133 5.71 7.31 5.17
CA SER A 133 7.18 7.41 5.31
C SER A 133 7.65 8.01 6.64
N GLU A 134 6.93 9.02 7.16
CA GLU A 134 7.36 9.84 8.30
C GLU A 134 6.35 9.81 9.45
N THR A 135 6.80 10.12 10.67
CA THR A 135 5.93 10.15 11.85
C THR A 135 6.36 11.25 12.82
N PHE A 136 5.41 12.10 13.21
CA PHE A 136 5.59 13.23 14.12
C PHE A 136 4.70 13.06 15.35
N TRP A 137 5.31 12.98 16.52
CA TRP A 137 4.60 12.72 17.78
C TRP A 137 4.39 14.01 18.59
N ASN A 138 3.18 14.20 19.13
CA ASN A 138 2.82 15.33 20.01
C ASN A 138 3.28 16.70 19.48
N THR A 139 3.02 16.95 18.21
CA THR A 139 3.37 18.18 17.51
C THR A 139 2.17 19.13 17.44
N ASP A 140 2.41 20.32 16.92
CA ASP A 140 1.41 21.29 16.51
C ASP A 140 1.66 21.71 15.05
N ILE A 141 0.67 22.36 14.44
CA ILE A 141 0.70 22.72 13.02
C ILE A 141 1.78 23.75 12.67
N LYS A 142 2.26 24.56 13.63
CA LYS A 142 3.35 25.53 13.39
C LYS A 142 4.69 24.82 13.33
N SER A 143 4.88 23.83 14.21
CA SER A 143 6.14 23.08 14.33
C SER A 143 6.45 22.21 13.12
N ILE A 144 5.45 21.64 12.45
CA ILE A 144 5.63 20.77 11.27
C ILE A 144 5.29 21.44 9.93
N ARG A 145 5.14 22.78 9.90
CA ARG A 145 4.67 23.49 8.72
C ARG A 145 5.59 23.27 7.51
N THR A 146 6.90 23.34 7.72
CA THR A 146 7.90 23.23 6.63
C THR A 146 8.02 21.79 6.14
N GLU A 147 7.95 20.83 7.05
CA GLU A 147 7.96 19.40 6.78
C GLU A 147 6.73 19.00 5.97
N LEU A 148 5.54 19.47 6.37
CA LEU A 148 4.29 19.25 5.62
C LEU A 148 4.33 19.88 4.22
N GLN A 149 4.83 21.12 4.10
CA GLN A 149 4.94 21.79 2.79
C GLN A 149 5.91 21.08 1.82
N ASN A 150 6.93 20.41 2.35
CA ASN A 150 7.92 19.68 1.58
C ASN A 150 7.66 18.16 1.57
N LEU A 151 6.51 17.71 2.07
CA LEU A 151 6.17 16.30 2.16
C LEU A 151 6.14 15.70 0.75
N LYS A 152 6.95 14.67 0.55
CA LYS A 152 7.04 13.94 -0.72
C LYS A 152 6.07 12.76 -0.74
N TYR A 153 5.76 12.32 -1.95
CA TYR A 153 5.12 11.02 -2.18
C TYR A 153 6.04 9.88 -1.74
N SER A 154 5.45 8.85 -1.15
CA SER A 154 6.13 7.71 -0.56
C SER A 154 6.11 6.51 -1.50
N ALA A 155 7.25 5.81 -1.60
CA ALA A 155 7.33 4.52 -2.27
C ALA A 155 6.62 3.39 -1.52
N LEU A 156 6.33 3.60 -0.23
CA LEU A 156 5.59 2.67 0.60
C LEU A 156 4.08 2.87 0.43
N PRO A 157 3.32 1.80 0.13
CA PRO A 157 1.88 1.89 -0.05
C PRO A 157 1.18 2.19 1.26
N PHE A 158 -0.05 2.69 1.17
CA PHE A 158 -0.87 2.97 2.35
C PHE A 158 -1.23 1.69 3.10
N GLN A 159 -0.83 1.62 4.37
CA GLN A 159 -1.09 0.47 5.23
C GLN A 159 -1.67 0.91 6.57
N LEU A 160 -3.01 0.94 6.63
CA LEU A 160 -3.73 1.37 7.84
C LEU A 160 -3.36 0.53 9.07
N GLU A 161 -3.15 -0.77 8.92
CA GLU A 161 -2.76 -1.67 10.02
C GLU A 161 -1.42 -1.25 10.66
N SER A 162 -0.44 -0.82 9.86
CA SER A 162 0.86 -0.34 10.35
C SER A 162 0.70 0.96 11.13
N ALA A 163 -0.09 1.91 10.61
CA ALA A 163 -0.39 3.16 11.30
C ALA A 163 -1.12 2.89 12.64
N MET A 164 -2.13 2.01 12.63
CA MET A 164 -2.88 1.64 13.84
C MET A 164 -1.99 0.93 14.86
N ALA A 165 -1.08 0.05 14.44
CA ALA A 165 -0.12 -0.60 15.33
C ALA A 165 0.81 0.43 16.01
N LYS A 166 1.32 1.42 15.26
CA LYS A 166 2.10 2.54 15.81
C LYS A 166 1.29 3.30 16.86
N ILE A 167 0.03 3.65 16.56
CA ILE A 167 -0.86 4.35 17.51
C ILE A 167 -1.11 3.50 18.76
N LYS A 168 -1.42 2.21 18.62
CA LYS A 168 -1.70 1.29 19.75
C LYS A 168 -0.50 1.07 20.66
N SER A 169 0.71 1.01 20.09
CA SER A 169 1.95 0.84 20.87
C SER A 169 2.16 1.97 21.89
N ARG A 170 1.57 3.14 21.64
CA ARG A 170 1.65 4.31 22.50
C ARG A 170 0.58 4.25 23.60
N LYS A 171 1.00 3.88 24.81
CA LYS A 171 0.12 3.86 25.98
C LYS A 171 -0.24 5.29 26.39
N SER A 172 -1.53 5.56 26.51
CA SER A 172 -2.06 6.80 27.08
C SER A 172 -3.18 6.47 28.06
N ALA A 173 -3.37 7.34 29.06
CA ALA A 173 -4.51 7.28 29.98
C ALA A 173 -5.78 7.86 29.34
N PHE A 174 -5.64 8.57 28.22
CA PHE A 174 -6.74 9.19 27.49
C PHE A 174 -7.13 8.33 26.28
N ASN A 175 -8.41 8.41 25.91
CA ASN A 175 -8.88 7.78 24.69
C ASN A 175 -8.38 8.56 23.45
N LYS A 176 -8.50 7.97 22.26
CA LYS A 176 -7.88 8.50 21.03
C LYS A 176 -8.92 8.85 19.98
N ASP A 177 -8.75 10.02 19.39
CA ASP A 177 -9.44 10.39 18.16
C ASP A 177 -8.48 10.23 17.00
N ILE A 178 -8.92 9.51 15.98
CA ILE A 178 -8.11 9.21 14.81
C ILE A 178 -8.78 9.79 13.58
N VAL A 179 -8.08 10.66 12.88
CA VAL A 179 -8.51 11.17 11.57
C VAL A 179 -7.65 10.53 10.51
N VAL A 180 -8.25 9.77 9.61
CA VAL A 180 -7.56 9.12 8.50
C VAL A 180 -7.91 9.86 7.22
N ILE A 181 -6.89 10.38 6.53
CA ILE A 181 -7.00 11.09 5.26
C ILE A 181 -6.35 10.21 4.20
N THR A 182 -7.14 9.61 3.31
CA THR A 182 -6.68 8.67 2.26
C THR A 182 -7.68 8.66 1.11
N ASP A 183 -7.21 8.43 -0.11
CA ASP A 183 -8.06 8.20 -1.29
C ASP A 183 -8.65 6.77 -1.34
N ALA A 184 -8.35 5.95 -0.33
CA ALA A 184 -8.80 4.56 -0.15
C ALA A 184 -8.39 3.60 -1.27
N VAL A 185 -7.42 3.97 -2.12
CA VAL A 185 -6.86 3.09 -3.16
C VAL A 185 -6.04 1.98 -2.49
N GLY A 186 -6.36 0.72 -2.79
CA GLY A 186 -5.67 -0.44 -2.20
C GLY A 186 -6.03 -0.72 -0.73
N LEU A 187 -7.03 -0.03 -0.17
CA LEU A 187 -7.51 -0.28 1.19
C LEU A 187 -8.32 -1.58 1.26
N GLU A 188 -7.81 -2.54 2.02
CA GLU A 188 -8.44 -3.86 2.15
C GLU A 188 -9.37 -3.91 3.39
N PRO A 189 -10.57 -4.52 3.30
CA PRO A 189 -11.50 -4.61 4.44
C PRO A 189 -10.91 -5.27 5.70
N LYS A 190 -9.92 -6.16 5.53
CA LYS A 190 -9.20 -6.78 6.65
C LYS A 190 -8.42 -5.77 7.48
N GLN A 191 -7.87 -4.72 6.86
CA GLN A 191 -7.07 -3.70 7.54
C GLN A 191 -7.93 -2.85 8.47
N LEU A 192 -9.23 -2.66 8.16
CA LEU A 192 -10.16 -1.92 9.01
C LEU A 192 -10.39 -2.59 10.38
N LYS A 193 -10.24 -3.92 10.46
CA LYS A 193 -10.31 -4.67 11.73
C LYS A 193 -9.19 -4.32 12.71
N SER A 194 -8.13 -3.63 12.24
CA SER A 194 -7.04 -3.17 13.11
C SER A 194 -7.44 -1.96 13.96
N ILE A 195 -8.53 -1.25 13.61
CA ILE A 195 -9.05 -0.13 14.38
C ILE A 195 -9.65 -0.64 15.69
N ASP A 196 -9.23 -0.06 16.81
CA ASP A 196 -9.80 -0.42 18.12
C ASP A 196 -11.23 0.10 18.24
N SER A 197 -12.12 -0.67 18.88
CA SER A 197 -13.51 -0.27 19.08
C SER A 197 -13.64 0.95 19.99
N ASP A 198 -12.63 1.19 20.83
CA ASP A 198 -12.60 2.33 21.74
C ASP A 198 -12.20 3.64 21.03
N PHE A 199 -11.58 3.57 19.84
CA PHE A 199 -11.10 4.75 19.12
C PHE A 199 -12.23 5.46 18.37
N ASN A 200 -12.29 6.78 18.50
CA ASN A 200 -13.17 7.61 17.68
C ASN A 200 -12.49 7.89 16.33
N THR A 201 -12.78 7.06 15.33
CA THR A 201 -12.15 7.15 14.01
C THR A 201 -13.03 7.88 13.00
N TYR A 202 -12.44 8.82 12.27
CA TYR A 202 -13.04 9.60 11.20
C TYR A 202 -12.24 9.40 9.92
N PHE A 203 -12.94 9.22 8.79
CA PHE A 203 -12.33 9.12 7.48
C PHE A 203 -12.63 10.37 6.65
N ILE A 204 -11.61 10.91 6.01
CA ILE A 204 -11.71 11.94 4.97
C ILE A 204 -11.20 11.30 3.70
N ILE A 205 -12.06 11.23 2.68
CA ILE A 205 -11.77 10.56 1.41
C ILE A 205 -11.77 11.59 0.29
N PRO A 206 -10.60 12.14 -0.08
CA PRO A 206 -10.50 13.03 -1.23
C PRO A 206 -10.80 12.26 -2.52
N GLU A 207 -11.68 12.80 -3.37
CA GLU A 207 -12.04 12.16 -4.64
C GLU A 207 -11.20 12.68 -5.81
N ALA A 208 -10.64 11.75 -6.59
CA ALA A 208 -10.00 12.05 -7.86
C ALA A 208 -11.05 12.33 -8.95
N GLU A 209 -10.90 13.44 -9.67
CA GLU A 209 -11.78 13.79 -10.80
C GLU A 209 -11.36 13.04 -12.08
N GLN A 210 -10.04 12.86 -12.26
CA GLN A 210 -9.48 12.10 -13.37
C GLN A 210 -8.94 10.77 -12.87
N GLN A 211 -9.53 9.67 -13.35
CA GLN A 211 -9.11 8.30 -13.04
C GLN A 211 -8.28 7.66 -14.18
N ASN A 212 -8.15 8.35 -15.30
CA ASN A 212 -7.35 7.87 -16.43
C ASN A 212 -5.86 7.86 -16.06
N ASN A 213 -5.23 6.71 -16.21
CA ASN A 213 -3.80 6.55 -15.99
C ASN A 213 -3.22 5.54 -16.99
N THR A 214 -1.96 5.70 -17.37
CA THR A 214 -1.22 4.67 -18.10
C THR A 214 0.14 4.51 -17.46
N SER A 215 0.60 3.28 -17.32
CA SER A 215 1.86 2.94 -16.67
C SER A 215 2.70 2.00 -17.53
N ILE A 216 4.00 2.00 -17.28
CA ILE A 216 4.91 0.99 -17.79
C ILE A 216 5.09 -0.08 -16.70
N ASP A 217 4.60 -1.28 -16.95
CA ASP A 217 4.58 -2.37 -15.96
C ASP A 217 5.94 -3.07 -15.88
N SER A 218 6.47 -3.48 -17.04
CA SER A 218 7.66 -4.31 -17.11
C SER A 218 8.36 -4.21 -18.45
N VAL A 219 9.62 -4.65 -18.45
CA VAL A 219 10.48 -4.77 -19.62
C VAL A 219 11.06 -6.17 -19.66
N PHE A 220 11.14 -6.75 -20.86
CA PHE A 220 11.73 -8.07 -21.07
C PHE A 220 12.39 -8.15 -22.46
N ILE A 221 13.32 -9.08 -22.64
CA ILE A 221 13.83 -9.41 -23.98
C ILE A 221 12.81 -10.33 -24.65
N HIS A 222 12.21 -9.89 -25.75
CA HIS A 222 11.28 -10.71 -26.53
C HIS A 222 12.04 -11.69 -27.41
N GLN A 223 13.08 -11.21 -28.10
CA GLN A 223 13.99 -12.04 -28.88
C GLN A 223 15.41 -11.46 -28.91
N THR A 224 16.39 -12.35 -29.03
CA THR A 224 17.79 -12.00 -29.24
C THR A 224 18.15 -12.25 -30.69
N LEU A 225 18.45 -11.18 -31.43
CA LEU A 225 18.97 -11.22 -32.78
C LEU A 225 20.52 -11.24 -32.75
N ASP A 226 21.15 -11.36 -33.91
CA ASP A 226 22.63 -11.43 -34.00
C ASP A 226 23.29 -10.20 -33.35
N ASP A 227 22.94 -9.00 -33.83
CA ASP A 227 23.51 -7.71 -33.37
C ASP A 227 22.57 -6.87 -32.51
N PHE A 228 21.32 -7.31 -32.29
CA PHE A 228 20.28 -6.54 -31.62
C PHE A 228 19.50 -7.36 -30.58
N TYR A 229 19.01 -6.69 -29.54
CA TYR A 229 17.92 -7.19 -28.71
C TYR A 229 16.61 -6.54 -29.18
N GLU A 230 15.57 -7.34 -29.32
CA GLU A 230 14.21 -6.81 -29.35
C GLU A 230 13.63 -6.87 -27.94
N ILE A 231 13.42 -5.70 -27.34
CA ILE A 231 12.85 -5.57 -26.01
C ILE A 231 11.35 -5.30 -26.11
N GLY A 232 10.57 -5.98 -25.28
CA GLY A 232 9.15 -5.72 -25.08
C GLY A 232 8.94 -4.84 -23.85
N LEU A 233 8.17 -3.77 -23.98
CA LEU A 233 7.65 -2.98 -22.87
C LEU A 233 6.16 -3.28 -22.71
N LYS A 234 5.77 -3.81 -21.56
CA LYS A 234 4.37 -4.04 -21.22
C LYS A 234 3.79 -2.75 -20.62
N LEU A 235 2.72 -2.26 -21.21
CA LEU A 235 1.99 -1.08 -20.78
C LEU A 235 0.60 -1.48 -20.27
N SER A 236 0.16 -0.83 -19.20
CA SER A 236 -1.21 -0.95 -18.67
C SER A 236 -1.91 0.41 -18.73
N ALA A 237 -3.13 0.43 -19.25
CA ALA A 237 -4.01 1.61 -19.29
C ALA A 237 -5.25 1.39 -18.43
N PHE A 238 -5.58 2.39 -17.62
CA PHE A 238 -6.70 2.45 -16.70
C PHE A 238 -7.62 3.61 -17.09
N GLY A 239 -8.94 3.40 -17.01
CA GLY A 239 -9.93 4.39 -17.45
C GLY A 239 -10.23 4.35 -18.95
N GLU A 240 -10.23 5.51 -19.61
CA GLU A 240 -10.63 5.68 -21.00
C GLU A 240 -9.68 5.03 -22.01
N LYS A 241 -10.28 4.39 -23.03
CA LYS A 241 -9.55 3.70 -24.10
C LYS A 241 -9.28 4.64 -25.29
N GLY A 242 -8.23 4.33 -26.03
CA GLY A 242 -7.91 4.95 -27.32
C GLY A 242 -7.03 6.19 -27.24
N LYS A 243 -6.54 6.56 -26.05
CA LYS A 243 -5.54 7.61 -25.85
C LYS A 243 -4.23 7.24 -26.58
N GLN A 244 -3.67 8.21 -27.30
CA GLN A 244 -2.34 8.08 -27.91
C GLN A 244 -1.28 8.57 -26.92
N ILE A 245 -0.30 7.74 -26.65
CA ILE A 245 0.70 7.96 -25.62
C ILE A 245 2.08 7.86 -26.26
N PRO A 246 2.89 8.93 -26.24
CA PRO A 246 4.27 8.88 -26.67
C PRO A 246 5.06 7.98 -25.72
N VAL A 247 5.80 7.02 -26.28
CA VAL A 247 6.71 6.17 -25.51
C VAL A 247 8.13 6.38 -26.03
N ALA A 248 9.04 6.68 -25.13
CA ALA A 248 10.42 6.99 -25.42
C ALA A 248 11.35 6.06 -24.63
N LEU A 249 12.47 5.71 -25.25
CA LEU A 249 13.51 4.90 -24.66
C LEU A 249 14.80 5.72 -24.57
N TYR A 250 15.36 5.79 -23.38
CA TYR A 250 16.59 6.52 -23.09
C TYR A 250 17.68 5.56 -22.61
N ASN A 251 18.91 5.72 -23.09
CA ASN A 251 20.09 5.04 -22.57
C ASN A 251 21.09 6.11 -22.12
N GLN A 252 21.52 6.07 -20.87
CA GLN A 252 22.40 7.10 -20.29
C GLN A 252 21.89 8.53 -20.57
N ASN A 253 20.59 8.76 -20.36
CA ASN A 253 19.88 10.02 -20.61
C ASN A 253 19.86 10.50 -22.07
N LYS A 254 20.29 9.68 -23.04
CA LYS A 254 20.18 9.97 -24.47
C LYS A 254 19.00 9.24 -25.07
N LEU A 255 18.15 9.95 -25.81
CA LEU A 255 17.02 9.36 -26.52
C LEU A 255 17.52 8.39 -27.60
N ILE A 256 17.13 7.12 -27.49
CA ILE A 256 17.47 6.05 -28.43
C ILE A 256 16.33 5.81 -29.41
N ALA A 257 15.11 5.76 -28.90
CA ALA A 257 13.92 5.51 -29.71
C ALA A 257 12.72 6.27 -29.14
N LYS A 258 11.78 6.61 -30.02
CA LYS A 258 10.51 7.21 -29.64
C LYS A 258 9.43 6.72 -30.60
N THR A 259 8.27 6.35 -30.06
CA THR A 259 7.11 5.94 -30.84
C THR A 259 5.84 6.51 -30.23
N LEU A 260 4.73 6.41 -30.96
CA LEU A 260 3.40 6.77 -30.48
C LEU A 260 2.55 5.52 -30.47
N THR A 261 2.01 5.16 -29.31
CA THR A 261 1.14 3.98 -29.19
C THR A 261 -0.27 4.39 -28.80
N LYS A 262 -1.26 3.73 -29.40
CA LYS A 262 -2.65 3.86 -29.00
C LYS A 262 -3.05 2.69 -28.10
N MET A 263 -3.57 2.99 -26.91
CA MET A 263 -4.02 1.98 -25.94
C MET A 263 -5.46 1.55 -26.25
N GLU A 264 -5.63 0.45 -27.00
CA GLU A 264 -6.96 -0.06 -27.40
C GLU A 264 -7.51 -1.12 -26.42
N ALA A 265 -6.62 -1.76 -25.66
CA ALA A 265 -6.93 -2.72 -24.61
C ALA A 265 -6.32 -2.26 -23.28
N LYS A 266 -6.68 -2.95 -22.18
CA LYS A 266 -6.13 -2.69 -20.84
C LYS A 266 -4.61 -2.88 -20.82
N GLU A 267 -4.11 -3.88 -21.53
CA GLU A 267 -2.68 -4.17 -21.64
C GLU A 267 -2.25 -4.10 -23.11
N LYS A 268 -1.02 -3.62 -23.35
CA LYS A 268 -0.40 -3.64 -24.67
C LYS A 268 1.11 -3.73 -24.53
N THR A 269 1.72 -4.60 -25.31
CA THR A 269 3.18 -4.66 -25.43
C THR A 269 3.63 -3.85 -26.66
N ILE A 270 4.67 -3.04 -26.49
CA ILE A 270 5.38 -2.39 -27.59
C ILE A 270 6.80 -2.92 -27.67
N TYR A 271 7.33 -3.02 -28.88
CA TYR A 271 8.65 -3.58 -29.12
C TYR A 271 9.63 -2.52 -29.60
N PHE A 272 10.85 -2.56 -29.09
CA PHE A 272 11.96 -1.73 -29.54
C PHE A 272 13.16 -2.61 -29.88
N THR A 273 13.84 -2.29 -30.98
CA THR A 273 15.11 -2.93 -31.34
C THR A 273 16.26 -2.05 -30.84
N ILE A 274 17.12 -2.61 -29.99
CA ILE A 274 18.31 -1.94 -29.45
C ILE A 274 19.57 -2.74 -29.78
N PRO A 275 20.74 -2.11 -29.95
CA PRO A 275 21.99 -2.85 -30.16
C PRO A 275 22.31 -3.79 -28.99
N LYS A 276 22.92 -4.94 -29.29
CA LYS A 276 23.34 -5.97 -28.32
C LYS A 276 24.55 -5.54 -27.49
N LYS A 277 24.41 -4.43 -26.76
CA LYS A 277 25.41 -3.79 -25.91
C LYS A 277 24.81 -3.57 -24.52
N ASP A 278 25.66 -3.26 -23.56
CA ASP A 278 25.21 -2.85 -22.24
C ASP A 278 24.25 -1.67 -22.35
N PHE A 279 23.06 -1.84 -21.80
CA PHE A 279 22.02 -0.82 -21.73
C PHE A 279 21.86 -0.41 -20.28
N HIS A 280 21.91 0.88 -20.00
CA HIS A 280 21.66 1.41 -18.65
C HIS A 280 20.81 2.66 -18.80
N GLY A 281 19.50 2.50 -18.66
CA GLY A 281 18.55 3.48 -19.16
C GLY A 281 17.16 3.35 -18.56
N TYR A 282 16.18 3.98 -19.21
CA TYR A 282 14.79 3.92 -18.80
C TYR A 282 13.86 4.08 -19.99
N ALA A 283 12.71 3.44 -19.89
CA ALA A 283 11.55 3.75 -20.73
C ALA A 283 10.71 4.84 -20.05
N SER A 284 10.11 5.71 -20.85
CA SER A 284 9.31 6.83 -20.38
C SER A 284 8.06 6.99 -21.25
N ILE A 285 6.93 7.24 -20.61
CA ILE A 285 5.69 7.66 -21.26
C ILE A 285 5.32 9.09 -20.86
N THR A 286 4.54 9.75 -21.70
CA THR A 286 3.96 11.06 -21.38
C THR A 286 2.47 10.90 -21.07
N ASP A 287 2.17 10.69 -19.79
CA ASP A 287 0.81 10.68 -19.24
C ASP A 287 0.65 11.75 -18.14
N ASN A 288 -0.57 12.27 -17.97
CA ASN A 288 -0.89 13.35 -17.03
C ASN A 288 -1.65 12.85 -15.78
N GLY A 289 -1.92 11.54 -15.71
CA GLY A 289 -2.58 10.86 -14.60
C GLY A 289 -1.67 10.80 -13.38
N LEU A 290 -0.88 9.73 -13.26
CA LEU A 290 0.12 9.56 -12.21
C LEU A 290 1.52 9.68 -12.85
N GLU A 291 2.46 10.41 -12.24
CA GLU A 291 3.79 10.61 -12.85
C GLU A 291 4.83 9.61 -12.34
N TYR A 292 4.62 9.04 -11.15
CA TYR A 292 5.55 8.11 -10.54
C TYR A 292 5.73 6.80 -11.33
N ASP A 293 4.75 6.44 -12.18
CA ASP A 293 4.72 5.25 -13.02
C ASP A 293 4.98 5.51 -14.51
N ASN A 294 5.23 6.76 -14.87
CA ASN A 294 5.59 7.15 -16.23
C ASN A 294 6.98 6.66 -16.65
N ASN A 295 7.88 6.38 -15.70
CA ASN A 295 9.25 5.95 -15.99
C ASN A 295 9.51 4.54 -15.46
N LEU A 296 10.15 3.69 -16.27
CA LEU A 296 10.64 2.37 -15.87
C LEU A 296 12.14 2.28 -16.15
N TYR A 297 12.94 2.25 -15.09
CA TYR A 297 14.39 2.09 -15.11
C TYR A 297 14.77 0.62 -15.24
N PHE A 298 15.71 0.34 -16.15
CA PHE A 298 16.23 -0.99 -16.32
C PHE A 298 17.64 -0.96 -16.90
N ASN A 299 18.36 -2.05 -16.68
CA ASN A 299 19.61 -2.29 -17.37
C ASN A 299 19.60 -3.66 -18.04
N ILE A 300 20.33 -3.75 -19.15
CA ILE A 300 20.58 -4.99 -19.87
C ILE A 300 22.07 -5.19 -19.88
N SER A 301 22.51 -6.28 -19.27
CA SER A 301 23.91 -6.70 -19.28
C SER A 301 24.06 -7.90 -20.19
N LYS A 302 25.24 -8.09 -20.78
CA LYS A 302 25.51 -9.27 -21.59
C LYS A 302 25.15 -10.56 -20.80
N PRO A 303 24.26 -11.43 -21.32
CA PRO A 303 23.90 -12.66 -20.63
C PRO A 303 25.16 -13.49 -20.36
N LYS A 304 25.37 -13.86 -19.11
CA LYS A 304 26.41 -14.85 -18.76
C LYS A 304 25.90 -16.23 -19.16
N LYS A 305 26.78 -17.07 -19.72
CA LYS A 305 26.41 -18.46 -20.00
C LYS A 305 26.06 -19.17 -18.71
N ASN A 306 24.95 -19.90 -18.70
CA ASN A 306 24.57 -20.72 -17.56
C ASN A 306 25.39 -22.02 -17.58
N ASN A 307 26.15 -22.26 -16.53
CA ASN A 307 26.92 -23.49 -16.36
C ASN A 307 25.99 -24.59 -15.84
N ILE A 308 25.88 -25.68 -16.59
CA ILE A 308 25.00 -26.80 -16.26
C ILE A 308 25.82 -28.08 -16.26
N ILE A 309 25.69 -28.85 -15.18
CA ILE A 309 26.25 -30.19 -15.10
C ILE A 309 25.12 -31.21 -15.00
N SER A 310 25.22 -32.28 -15.77
CA SER A 310 24.41 -33.48 -15.56
C SER A 310 25.26 -34.58 -14.93
N ILE A 311 24.72 -35.22 -13.90
CA ILE A 311 25.30 -36.35 -13.21
C ILE A 311 24.43 -37.56 -13.54
N GLY A 312 24.95 -38.45 -14.39
CA GLY A 312 24.20 -39.58 -14.92
C GLY A 312 24.92 -40.27 -16.07
N GLN A 313 24.39 -41.42 -16.49
CA GLN A 313 24.97 -42.18 -17.58
C GLN A 313 24.84 -41.39 -18.91
N PRO A 314 25.90 -41.27 -19.72
CA PRO A 314 25.90 -40.44 -20.94
C PRO A 314 24.75 -40.77 -21.92
N GLU A 315 24.40 -42.05 -22.03
CA GLU A 315 23.33 -42.56 -22.89
C GLU A 315 21.97 -41.96 -22.52
N LYS A 316 21.70 -41.78 -21.22
CA LYS A 316 20.45 -41.21 -20.70
C LYS A 316 20.43 -39.69 -20.72
N SER A 317 21.59 -39.04 -20.69
CA SER A 317 21.71 -37.57 -20.63
C SER A 317 21.83 -36.88 -21.98
N ASN A 318 21.92 -37.63 -23.09
CA ASN A 318 22.18 -37.07 -24.43
C ASN A 318 21.17 -35.99 -24.85
N PHE A 319 19.89 -36.12 -24.47
CA PHE A 319 18.86 -35.14 -24.81
C PHE A 319 19.16 -33.73 -24.25
N LEU A 320 19.84 -33.63 -23.10
CA LEU A 320 20.18 -32.35 -22.47
C LEU A 320 21.16 -31.53 -23.32
N SER A 321 22.10 -32.20 -24.00
CA SER A 321 23.08 -31.54 -24.88
C SER A 321 22.44 -30.84 -26.08
N ARG A 322 21.23 -31.29 -26.49
CA ARG A 322 20.45 -30.68 -27.58
C ARG A 322 19.63 -29.47 -27.12
N ILE A 323 19.35 -29.38 -25.81
CA ILE A 323 18.59 -28.29 -25.20
C ILE A 323 19.54 -27.18 -24.76
N TYR A 324 20.67 -27.54 -24.13
CA TYR A 324 21.66 -26.60 -23.63
C TYR A 324 22.75 -26.34 -24.67
N THR A 325 22.42 -25.48 -25.63
CA THR A 325 23.33 -25.10 -26.71
C THR A 325 24.44 -24.18 -26.23
N ASN A 326 25.60 -24.22 -26.92
CA ASN A 326 26.79 -23.46 -26.55
C ASN A 326 26.64 -21.93 -26.67
N ASP A 327 25.57 -21.44 -27.29
CA ASP A 327 25.31 -20.01 -27.43
C ASP A 327 24.98 -19.37 -26.06
N GLU A 328 24.21 -20.09 -25.24
CA GLU A 328 23.65 -19.60 -23.98
C GLU A 328 24.08 -20.43 -22.75
N PHE A 329 24.55 -21.65 -22.95
CA PHE A 329 24.90 -22.59 -21.88
C PHE A 329 26.32 -23.13 -22.01
N THR A 330 26.88 -23.54 -20.88
CA THR A 330 28.06 -24.40 -20.81
C THR A 330 27.61 -25.72 -20.19
N PHE A 331 27.37 -26.73 -21.01
CA PHE A 331 26.86 -28.03 -20.56
C PHE A 331 27.95 -29.10 -20.52
N ASN A 332 28.03 -29.83 -19.40
CA ASN A 332 28.88 -31.01 -19.28
C ASN A 332 28.11 -32.17 -18.61
N ASN A 333 28.39 -33.41 -19.00
CA ASN A 333 27.83 -34.61 -18.37
C ASN A 333 28.94 -35.48 -17.79
N PHE A 334 28.78 -35.94 -16.56
CA PHE A 334 29.69 -36.86 -15.89
C PHE A 334 28.95 -38.05 -15.29
N ALA A 335 29.55 -39.23 -15.40
CA ALA A 335 29.13 -40.38 -14.61
C ALA A 335 29.57 -40.19 -13.15
N ILE A 336 28.84 -40.78 -12.19
CA ILE A 336 29.06 -40.56 -10.76
C ILE A 336 30.49 -40.95 -10.32
N GLU A 337 31.07 -41.95 -10.97
CA GLU A 337 32.41 -42.48 -10.69
C GLU A 337 33.54 -41.51 -11.10
N THR A 338 33.24 -40.60 -12.02
CA THR A 338 34.20 -39.64 -12.62
C THR A 338 33.96 -38.20 -12.17
N LEU A 339 32.99 -37.98 -11.28
CA LEU A 339 32.54 -36.66 -10.90
C LEU A 339 33.55 -35.94 -10.01
N ASP A 340 34.02 -34.77 -10.42
CA ASP A 340 34.74 -33.84 -9.55
C ASP A 340 33.74 -32.99 -8.75
N TYR A 341 33.72 -33.18 -7.43
CA TYR A 341 32.82 -32.49 -6.52
C TYR A 341 33.12 -30.98 -6.45
N ASN A 342 34.36 -30.55 -6.71
CA ASN A 342 34.71 -29.13 -6.72
C ASN A 342 34.12 -28.39 -7.92
N ALA A 343 33.82 -29.11 -9.01
CA ALA A 343 33.17 -28.53 -10.18
C ALA A 343 31.71 -28.17 -9.91
N LEU A 344 31.06 -28.82 -8.93
CA LEU A 344 29.64 -28.61 -8.60
C LEU A 344 29.36 -27.20 -8.07
N GLU A 345 30.27 -26.63 -7.29
CA GLU A 345 30.07 -25.30 -6.70
C GLU A 345 30.02 -24.18 -7.75
N LYS A 346 30.60 -24.40 -8.93
CA LYS A 346 30.68 -23.42 -10.03
C LYS A 346 29.51 -23.46 -11.00
N GLN A 347 28.55 -24.36 -10.76
CA GLN A 347 27.40 -24.55 -11.65
C GLN A 347 26.27 -23.59 -11.29
N ASN A 348 25.38 -23.33 -12.26
CA ASN A 348 24.10 -22.67 -12.03
C ASN A 348 23.00 -23.71 -11.80
N THR A 349 23.04 -24.81 -12.56
CA THR A 349 22.09 -25.92 -12.44
C THR A 349 22.80 -27.27 -12.41
N ILE A 350 22.37 -28.15 -11.52
CA ILE A 350 22.81 -29.55 -11.46
C ILE A 350 21.62 -30.45 -11.77
N VAL A 351 21.77 -31.36 -12.74
CA VAL A 351 20.77 -32.36 -13.12
C VAL A 351 21.22 -33.74 -12.67
N LEU A 352 20.55 -34.31 -11.66
CA LEU A 352 20.68 -35.72 -11.30
C LEU A 352 19.81 -36.54 -12.24
N ASN A 353 20.43 -37.17 -13.22
CA ASN A 353 19.72 -37.89 -14.27
C ASN A 353 19.76 -39.40 -14.01
N GLU A 354 18.70 -39.91 -13.39
CA GLU A 354 18.45 -41.34 -13.18
C GLU A 354 19.60 -42.08 -12.49
N LEU A 355 20.06 -41.53 -11.36
CA LEU A 355 21.02 -42.21 -10.49
C LEU A 355 20.32 -43.31 -9.68
N ASP A 356 20.93 -44.51 -9.65
CA ASP A 356 20.42 -45.65 -8.88
C ASP A 356 20.62 -45.43 -7.36
N GLU A 357 21.67 -44.71 -6.98
CA GLU A 357 21.94 -44.30 -5.61
C GLU A 357 22.56 -42.90 -5.58
N ILE A 358 22.14 -42.06 -4.64
CA ILE A 358 22.73 -40.74 -4.38
C ILE A 358 23.62 -40.86 -3.13
N PRO A 359 24.97 -40.87 -3.26
CA PRO A 359 25.88 -41.05 -2.14
C PRO A 359 25.77 -39.90 -1.11
N GLN A 360 26.01 -40.19 0.17
CA GLN A 360 25.88 -39.21 1.25
C GLN A 360 26.76 -37.96 1.06
N ALA A 361 27.96 -38.12 0.49
CA ALA A 361 28.85 -37.00 0.17
C ALA A 361 28.23 -36.06 -0.87
N LEU A 362 27.56 -36.62 -1.89
CA LEU A 362 26.87 -35.85 -2.92
C LEU A 362 25.66 -35.13 -2.32
N GLN A 363 24.87 -35.80 -1.47
CA GLN A 363 23.74 -35.18 -0.78
C GLN A 363 24.17 -33.93 0.01
N THR A 364 25.30 -34.00 0.72
CA THR A 364 25.84 -32.88 1.50
C THR A 364 26.29 -31.72 0.61
N THR A 365 26.95 -32.04 -0.51
CA THR A 365 27.43 -31.02 -1.48
C THR A 365 26.26 -30.33 -2.17
N LEU A 366 25.25 -31.10 -2.60
CA LEU A 366 24.04 -30.59 -3.24
C LEU A 366 23.20 -29.74 -2.27
N LYS A 367 23.16 -30.10 -0.98
CA LYS A 367 22.53 -29.27 0.05
C LYS A 367 23.16 -27.87 0.05
N SER A 368 24.48 -27.81 0.17
CA SER A 368 25.21 -26.54 0.18
C SER A 368 25.01 -25.75 -1.12
N PHE A 369 25.02 -26.44 -2.26
CA PHE A 369 24.79 -25.85 -3.57
C PHE A 369 23.41 -25.17 -3.70
N VAL A 370 22.34 -25.84 -3.27
CA VAL A 370 20.99 -25.26 -3.28
C VAL A 370 20.87 -24.10 -2.30
N GLU A 371 21.43 -24.21 -1.09
CA GLU A 371 21.48 -23.11 -0.11
C GLU A 371 22.20 -21.87 -0.65
N LYS A 372 23.18 -22.06 -1.54
CA LYS A 372 23.93 -21.00 -2.25
C LYS A 372 23.21 -20.45 -3.49
N GLY A 373 21.96 -20.85 -3.77
CA GLY A 373 21.18 -20.32 -4.88
C GLY A 373 21.30 -21.10 -6.20
N GLY A 374 21.79 -22.33 -6.17
CA GLY A 374 21.87 -23.21 -7.33
C GLY A 374 20.59 -24.01 -7.58
N ASN A 375 20.20 -24.19 -8.84
CA ASN A 375 19.02 -24.98 -9.21
C ASN A 375 19.37 -26.47 -9.28
N LEU A 376 18.52 -27.31 -8.71
CA LEU A 376 18.71 -28.77 -8.70
C LEU A 376 17.54 -29.44 -9.42
N VAL A 377 17.83 -30.34 -10.33
CA VAL A 377 16.83 -31.16 -11.02
C VAL A 377 17.07 -32.63 -10.66
N LEU A 378 16.06 -33.29 -10.11
CA LEU A 378 16.07 -34.72 -9.79
C LEU A 378 15.15 -35.47 -10.76
N ILE A 379 15.75 -36.36 -11.54
CA ILE A 379 15.06 -37.37 -12.34
C ILE A 379 15.36 -38.73 -11.68
N PRO A 380 14.36 -39.40 -11.09
CA PRO A 380 14.60 -40.64 -10.36
C PRO A 380 14.87 -41.81 -11.32
N SER A 381 15.77 -42.72 -10.95
CA SER A 381 15.93 -44.02 -11.64
C SER A 381 14.81 -44.98 -11.24
N ALA A 382 14.39 -45.85 -12.16
CA ALA A 382 13.47 -46.95 -11.85
C ALA A 382 14.07 -47.93 -10.81
N LYS A 383 15.40 -47.99 -10.70
CA LYS A 383 16.12 -48.85 -9.75
C LYS A 383 16.42 -48.16 -8.42
N ALA A 384 16.14 -46.86 -8.30
CA ALA A 384 16.47 -46.11 -7.10
C ALA A 384 15.63 -46.57 -5.90
N SER A 385 16.30 -46.76 -4.75
CA SER A 385 15.62 -47.07 -3.50
C SER A 385 14.83 -45.86 -3.00
N THR A 386 13.55 -46.07 -2.66
CA THR A 386 12.70 -45.03 -2.08
C THR A 386 13.28 -44.47 -0.78
N THR A 387 14.00 -45.29 0.00
CA THR A 387 14.70 -44.84 1.20
C THR A 387 15.83 -43.86 0.87
N ASN A 388 16.61 -44.11 -0.19
CA ASN A 388 17.70 -43.23 -0.61
C ASN A 388 17.15 -41.88 -1.11
N LEU A 389 16.13 -41.92 -1.98
CA LEU A 389 15.45 -40.73 -2.49
C LEU A 389 14.82 -39.90 -1.35
N ASN A 390 14.14 -40.55 -0.42
CA ASN A 390 13.49 -39.87 0.71
C ASN A 390 14.49 -39.29 1.71
N THR A 391 15.64 -39.94 1.92
CA THR A 391 16.71 -39.40 2.75
C THR A 391 17.29 -38.13 2.14
N PHE A 392 17.50 -38.13 0.82
CA PHE A 392 17.96 -36.96 0.08
C PHE A 392 16.94 -35.82 0.08
N LEU A 393 15.67 -36.09 -0.24
CA LEU A 393 14.65 -35.05 -0.35
C LEU A 393 14.28 -34.40 0.98
N LYS A 394 14.38 -35.15 2.10
CA LYS A 394 14.14 -34.63 3.45
C LYS A 394 15.04 -33.45 3.80
N ILE A 395 16.17 -33.30 3.12
CA ILE A 395 17.10 -32.18 3.28
C ILE A 395 16.48 -30.85 2.82
N PHE A 396 15.63 -30.88 1.79
CA PHE A 396 15.08 -29.69 1.13
C PHE A 396 13.63 -29.39 1.52
N GLY A 397 12.85 -30.40 1.89
CA GLY A 397 11.46 -30.19 2.28
C GLY A 397 10.69 -31.48 2.55
N ASN A 398 9.37 -31.37 2.56
CA ASN A 398 8.46 -32.42 3.02
C ASN A 398 7.95 -33.34 1.90
N ILE A 399 8.66 -33.43 0.77
CA ILE A 399 8.29 -34.37 -0.32
C ILE A 399 8.84 -35.75 0.00
N GLN A 400 7.98 -36.77 -0.12
CA GLN A 400 8.35 -38.16 0.04
C GLN A 400 7.83 -39.01 -1.13
N PHE A 401 8.71 -39.77 -1.75
CA PHE A 401 8.38 -40.82 -2.71
C PHE A 401 7.73 -42.02 -2.02
N LYS A 402 6.67 -42.52 -2.65
CA LYS A 402 6.04 -43.83 -2.41
C LYS A 402 6.73 -44.90 -3.26
N SER A 403 6.25 -46.14 -3.16
CA SER A 403 6.69 -47.24 -4.03
C SER A 403 6.50 -46.92 -5.51
N LEU A 404 7.38 -47.46 -6.35
CA LEU A 404 7.24 -47.42 -7.81
C LEU A 404 5.99 -48.21 -8.23
N GLU A 405 5.15 -47.57 -9.02
CA GLU A 405 3.95 -48.17 -9.60
C GLU A 405 4.21 -48.54 -11.06
N ASN A 406 3.91 -49.78 -11.44
CA ASN A 406 3.94 -50.22 -12.83
C ASN A 406 2.57 -50.01 -13.47
N LYS A 407 2.26 -48.74 -13.73
CA LYS A 407 0.99 -48.31 -14.35
C LYS A 407 1.29 -47.18 -15.33
N GLU A 408 0.83 -47.36 -16.57
CA GLU A 408 0.93 -46.30 -17.57
C GLU A 408 0.08 -45.09 -17.13
N LYS A 409 0.66 -43.90 -17.18
CA LYS A 409 0.00 -42.62 -16.87
C LYS A 409 0.29 -41.59 -17.95
N LEU A 410 -0.72 -40.80 -18.31
CA LEU A 410 -0.62 -39.67 -19.24
C LEU A 410 -0.42 -38.36 -18.47
N VAL A 411 0.52 -37.52 -18.93
CA VAL A 411 0.74 -36.17 -18.39
C VAL A 411 -0.21 -35.21 -19.12
N THR A 412 -1.33 -34.87 -18.49
CA THR A 412 -2.46 -34.20 -19.17
C THR A 412 -2.64 -32.73 -18.82
N LYS A 413 -2.06 -32.25 -17.72
CA LYS A 413 -2.33 -30.88 -17.25
C LYS A 413 -1.04 -30.12 -16.96
N ILE A 414 -0.97 -28.92 -17.54
CA ILE A 414 0.08 -27.92 -17.31
C ILE A 414 -0.47 -26.88 -16.33
N ASN A 415 0.30 -26.57 -15.29
CA ASN A 415 -0.01 -25.46 -14.41
C ASN A 415 0.69 -24.18 -14.91
N PHE A 416 0.00 -23.40 -15.72
CA PHE A 416 0.52 -22.15 -16.29
C PHE A 416 0.90 -21.09 -15.24
N ASN A 417 0.32 -21.18 -14.03
CA ASN A 417 0.64 -20.26 -12.94
C ASN A 417 1.84 -20.73 -12.11
N HIS A 418 2.42 -21.89 -12.42
CA HIS A 418 3.59 -22.38 -11.72
C HIS A 418 4.83 -21.53 -12.10
N PRO A 419 5.69 -21.13 -11.14
CA PRO A 419 6.85 -20.26 -11.41
C PRO A 419 7.74 -20.72 -12.57
N LEU A 420 7.96 -22.03 -12.70
CA LEU A 420 8.71 -22.64 -13.81
C LEU A 420 8.24 -22.20 -15.21
N PHE A 421 6.94 -21.95 -15.39
CA PHE A 421 6.34 -21.60 -16.68
C PHE A 421 5.95 -20.12 -16.79
N SER A 422 6.40 -19.29 -15.84
CA SER A 422 6.22 -17.84 -15.91
C SER A 422 6.90 -17.29 -17.16
N GLY A 423 6.13 -16.59 -18.00
CA GLY A 423 6.61 -15.99 -19.25
C GLY A 423 6.97 -16.99 -20.36
N VAL A 424 6.56 -18.27 -20.26
CA VAL A 424 6.84 -19.28 -21.30
C VAL A 424 5.71 -19.38 -22.33
N PHE A 425 4.46 -19.27 -21.88
CA PHE A 425 3.28 -19.49 -22.72
C PHE A 425 2.48 -18.20 -22.88
N GLU A 426 2.31 -17.73 -24.11
CA GLU A 426 1.41 -16.61 -24.42
C GLU A 426 -0.07 -17.03 -24.35
N ASN A 427 -0.37 -18.28 -24.72
CA ASN A 427 -1.73 -18.83 -24.76
C ASN A 427 -1.80 -20.21 -24.09
N LYS A 428 -2.95 -20.52 -23.47
CA LYS A 428 -3.21 -21.86 -22.91
C LYS A 428 -3.44 -22.87 -24.02
N ILE A 429 -2.51 -23.81 -24.18
CA ILE A 429 -2.59 -24.86 -25.19
C ILE A 429 -3.50 -25.98 -24.67
N ASN A 430 -4.59 -26.26 -25.40
CA ASN A 430 -5.55 -27.31 -25.04
C ASN A 430 -5.37 -28.62 -25.83
N ASN A 431 -4.52 -28.63 -26.85
CA ASN A 431 -4.44 -29.73 -27.82
C ASN A 431 -2.98 -30.10 -28.13
N PHE A 432 -2.28 -30.68 -27.16
CA PHE A 432 -0.92 -31.19 -27.32
C PHE A 432 -0.91 -32.71 -27.15
N GLN A 433 0.05 -33.40 -27.79
CA GLN A 433 0.24 -34.82 -27.56
C GLN A 433 0.75 -35.04 -26.14
N TYR A 434 -0.11 -35.62 -25.29
CA TYR A 434 0.21 -35.90 -23.90
C TYR A 434 1.32 -36.95 -23.81
N PRO A 435 2.47 -36.62 -23.19
CA PRO A 435 3.50 -37.61 -22.95
C PRO A 435 3.01 -38.62 -21.90
N LYS A 436 3.60 -39.82 -21.96
CA LYS A 436 3.22 -40.95 -21.13
C LYS A 436 4.43 -41.53 -20.42
N THR A 437 4.19 -42.16 -19.28
CA THR A 437 5.19 -42.89 -18.49
C THR A 437 4.66 -44.28 -18.18
N LYS A 438 5.43 -45.34 -18.40
CA LYS A 438 5.04 -46.73 -18.10
C LYS A 438 5.08 -47.03 -16.60
N THR A 439 6.09 -46.50 -15.92
CA THR A 439 6.27 -46.60 -14.46
C THR A 439 6.47 -45.21 -13.86
N SER A 440 5.97 -45.01 -12.65
CA SER A 440 6.08 -43.74 -11.92
C SER A 440 6.04 -43.97 -10.42
N PHE A 441 6.68 -43.10 -9.65
CA PHE A 441 6.58 -43.07 -8.21
C PHE A 441 5.41 -42.18 -7.80
N GLY A 442 4.61 -42.62 -6.83
CA GLY A 442 3.71 -41.71 -6.12
C GLY A 442 4.52 -40.77 -5.22
N ILE A 443 3.99 -39.57 -4.92
CA ILE A 443 4.59 -38.68 -3.92
C ILE A 443 3.58 -38.26 -2.85
N ILE A 444 4.08 -37.89 -1.68
CA ILE A 444 3.36 -37.20 -0.60
C ILE A 444 3.97 -35.81 -0.47
N GLY A 445 3.14 -34.77 -0.47
CA GLY A 445 3.55 -33.38 -0.28
C GLY A 445 2.44 -32.42 -0.70
N SER A 446 2.48 -31.19 -0.18
CA SER A 446 1.55 -30.11 -0.51
C SER A 446 2.10 -29.14 -1.56
N ASN A 447 3.24 -29.44 -2.16
CA ASN A 447 3.88 -28.53 -3.11
C ASN A 447 3.11 -28.51 -4.43
N PRO A 448 2.89 -27.32 -5.02
CA PRO A 448 2.24 -27.22 -6.32
C PRO A 448 3.08 -27.95 -7.37
N ALA A 449 2.42 -28.67 -8.28
CA ALA A 449 3.10 -29.31 -9.40
C ALA A 449 3.05 -28.38 -10.62
N ALA A 450 4.11 -28.44 -11.44
CA ALA A 450 4.18 -27.79 -12.74
C ALA A 450 3.43 -28.60 -13.80
N LEU A 451 3.58 -29.93 -13.75
CA LEU A 451 2.94 -30.88 -14.65
C LEU A 451 2.23 -31.97 -13.84
N TYR A 452 1.02 -32.31 -14.25
CA TYR A 452 0.17 -33.30 -13.59
C TYR A 452 -0.18 -34.45 -14.55
N TYR A 453 -0.31 -35.64 -13.96
CA TYR A 453 -0.92 -36.79 -14.59
C TYR A 453 -2.45 -36.66 -14.67
N GLU A 454 -3.08 -37.52 -15.47
CA GLU A 454 -4.54 -37.63 -15.61
C GLU A 454 -5.29 -37.91 -14.31
N ASP A 455 -4.65 -38.58 -13.34
CA ASP A 455 -5.20 -38.85 -12.01
C ASP A 455 -4.96 -37.70 -11.02
N GLN A 456 -4.53 -36.53 -11.52
CA GLN A 456 -4.17 -35.32 -10.76
C GLN A 456 -2.95 -35.49 -9.84
N THR A 457 -2.22 -36.61 -9.94
CA THR A 457 -0.92 -36.74 -9.25
C THR A 457 0.17 -35.95 -9.98
N ALA A 458 1.22 -35.55 -9.26
CA ALA A 458 2.29 -34.75 -9.83
C ALA A 458 3.19 -35.61 -10.74
N PHE A 459 3.50 -35.09 -11.92
CA PHE A 459 4.59 -35.58 -12.78
C PHE A 459 5.89 -34.83 -12.52
N LEU A 460 5.79 -33.50 -12.37
CA LEU A 460 6.89 -32.59 -12.07
C LEU A 460 6.45 -31.59 -11.01
N THR A 461 7.13 -31.58 -9.87
CA THR A 461 6.91 -30.62 -8.79
C THR A 461 8.20 -29.87 -8.47
N SER A 462 8.10 -28.83 -7.64
CA SER A 462 9.26 -28.06 -7.20
C SER A 462 9.18 -27.71 -5.73
N ILE A 463 10.35 -27.65 -5.10
CA ILE A 463 10.57 -27.00 -3.81
C ILE A 463 11.26 -25.68 -4.13
N ASN A 464 10.57 -24.56 -3.90
CA ASN A 464 11.07 -23.24 -4.24
C ASN A 464 11.62 -22.55 -2.99
N ASN A 465 12.85 -22.06 -3.09
CA ASN A 465 13.46 -21.11 -2.17
C ASN A 465 13.55 -19.73 -2.87
N PRO A 466 13.77 -18.62 -2.14
CA PRO A 466 13.86 -17.28 -2.74
C PRO A 466 14.93 -17.13 -3.84
N THR A 467 15.97 -17.97 -3.83
CA THR A 467 17.13 -17.87 -4.74
C THR A 467 17.38 -19.14 -5.58
N SER A 468 16.61 -20.21 -5.37
CA SER A 468 16.86 -21.51 -6.00
C SER A 468 15.61 -22.37 -6.05
N SER A 469 15.55 -23.30 -6.98
CA SER A 469 14.50 -24.31 -7.02
C SER A 469 15.07 -25.73 -7.10
N VAL A 470 14.44 -26.65 -6.37
CA VAL A 470 14.65 -28.10 -6.48
C VAL A 470 13.48 -28.70 -7.25
N TYR A 471 13.69 -29.04 -8.51
CA TYR A 471 12.72 -29.66 -9.38
C TYR A 471 12.78 -31.17 -9.27
N ILE A 472 11.63 -31.81 -9.13
CA ILE A 472 11.53 -33.24 -8.85
C ILE A 472 10.55 -33.85 -9.85
N PHE A 473 11.08 -34.69 -10.74
CA PHE A 473 10.27 -35.58 -11.56
C PHE A 473 9.83 -36.78 -10.73
N THR A 474 8.65 -37.31 -11.03
CA THR A 474 8.10 -38.49 -10.36
C THR A 474 8.29 -39.79 -11.14
N ALA A 475 8.94 -39.73 -12.30
CA ALA A 475 9.25 -40.91 -13.11
C ALA A 475 10.60 -40.73 -13.82
N PRO A 476 11.28 -41.85 -14.14
CA PRO A 476 12.36 -41.85 -15.14
C PRO A 476 11.83 -41.30 -16.46
N ILE A 477 12.66 -40.52 -17.16
CA ILE A 477 12.26 -39.91 -18.44
C ILE A 477 13.06 -40.46 -19.62
N ASP A 478 13.87 -41.50 -19.41
CA ASP A 478 14.48 -42.30 -20.47
C ASP A 478 13.43 -42.82 -21.48
N LEU A 479 13.89 -43.13 -22.68
CA LEU A 479 13.03 -43.56 -23.79
C LEU A 479 12.39 -44.94 -23.60
N GLU A 480 12.87 -45.76 -22.65
CA GLU A 480 12.25 -47.05 -22.32
C GLU A 480 10.99 -46.83 -21.47
N ASN A 481 11.05 -45.89 -20.50
CA ASN A 481 9.95 -45.60 -19.59
C ASN A 481 8.98 -44.51 -20.11
N SER A 482 9.47 -43.49 -20.82
CA SER A 482 8.68 -42.31 -21.18
C SER A 482 8.98 -41.77 -22.59
N ASN A 483 7.98 -41.14 -23.21
CA ASN A 483 8.17 -40.31 -24.41
C ASN A 483 8.23 -38.80 -24.09
N PHE A 484 8.44 -38.40 -22.82
CA PHE A 484 8.53 -37.00 -22.43
C PHE A 484 9.67 -36.26 -23.15
N GLN A 485 10.79 -36.93 -23.44
CA GLN A 485 11.90 -36.37 -24.24
C GLN A 485 11.49 -35.96 -25.66
N GLN A 486 10.39 -36.50 -26.18
CA GLN A 486 9.85 -36.18 -27.50
C GLN A 486 8.69 -35.17 -27.42
N SER A 487 8.31 -34.76 -26.21
CA SER A 487 7.22 -33.80 -25.99
C SER A 487 7.67 -32.38 -26.33
N PRO A 488 6.79 -31.52 -26.89
CA PRO A 488 7.05 -30.08 -26.99
C PRO A 488 7.36 -29.40 -25.66
N LEU A 489 7.03 -30.04 -24.53
CA LEU A 489 7.31 -29.52 -23.18
C LEU A 489 8.76 -29.74 -22.73
N ILE A 490 9.55 -30.61 -23.38
CA ILE A 490 10.90 -30.94 -22.90
C ILE A 490 11.81 -29.72 -22.90
N VAL A 491 11.82 -28.97 -24.00
CA VAL A 491 12.68 -27.79 -24.20
C VAL A 491 12.31 -26.68 -23.22
N PRO A 492 11.06 -26.16 -23.16
CA PRO A 492 10.72 -25.08 -22.24
C PRO A 492 10.91 -25.46 -20.77
N THR A 493 10.68 -26.73 -20.41
CA THR A 493 10.87 -27.23 -19.05
C THR A 493 12.34 -27.18 -18.64
N PHE A 494 13.24 -27.82 -19.41
CA PHE A 494 14.66 -27.87 -19.04
C PHE A 494 15.38 -26.54 -19.27
N TYR A 495 14.98 -25.76 -20.27
CA TYR A 495 15.48 -24.41 -20.48
C TYR A 495 15.22 -23.53 -19.25
N LYS A 496 13.96 -23.50 -18.75
CA LYS A 496 13.61 -22.71 -17.56
C LYS A 496 14.24 -23.24 -16.27
N MET A 497 14.49 -24.55 -16.15
CA MET A 497 15.29 -25.09 -15.03
C MET A 497 16.77 -24.72 -15.12
N GLY A 498 17.29 -24.55 -16.35
CA GLY A 498 18.69 -24.26 -16.64
C GLY A 498 19.06 -22.79 -16.45
N ILE A 499 18.11 -21.88 -16.63
CA ILE A 499 18.29 -20.46 -16.34
C ILE A 499 17.95 -20.18 -14.87
N ASN A 500 18.80 -19.44 -14.16
CA ASN A 500 18.46 -18.94 -12.82
C ASN A 500 17.53 -17.72 -12.96
N ASN A 501 16.64 -17.46 -11.99
CA ASN A 501 15.65 -16.37 -11.98
C ASN A 501 16.25 -14.95 -12.15
N GLN A 502 17.58 -14.82 -12.15
CA GLN A 502 18.32 -13.56 -12.26
C GLN A 502 19.05 -13.39 -13.61
N ASN A 503 18.99 -14.38 -14.51
CA ASN A 503 19.81 -14.44 -15.72
C ASN A 503 19.07 -14.11 -17.03
N ASP A 504 17.85 -13.53 -16.97
CA ASP A 504 17.12 -13.07 -18.16
C ASP A 504 17.76 -11.84 -18.84
N GLY A 505 18.94 -11.40 -18.37
CA GLY A 505 19.73 -10.30 -18.93
C GLY A 505 19.20 -8.90 -18.61
N VAL A 506 17.91 -8.78 -18.27
CA VAL A 506 17.23 -7.54 -17.90
C VAL A 506 17.06 -7.46 -16.38
N ILE A 507 17.51 -6.36 -15.77
CA ILE A 507 17.36 -6.11 -14.34
C ILE A 507 16.51 -4.85 -14.15
N ALA A 508 15.33 -5.04 -13.57
CA ALA A 508 14.38 -3.98 -13.19
C ALA A 508 13.69 -4.40 -11.87
N LEU A 509 14.28 -4.01 -10.74
CA LEU A 509 13.77 -4.37 -9.42
C LEU A 509 12.69 -3.39 -8.95
N SER A 510 11.82 -3.83 -8.06
CA SER A 510 10.84 -2.99 -7.38
C SER A 510 11.30 -2.67 -5.96
N ILE A 511 11.22 -1.40 -5.56
CA ILE A 511 11.51 -0.92 -4.20
C ILE A 511 10.49 -1.55 -3.23
N GLY A 512 10.95 -1.93 -2.03
CA GLY A 512 10.14 -2.63 -1.03
C GLY A 512 9.98 -4.14 -1.30
N ASN A 513 10.54 -4.66 -2.41
CA ASN A 513 10.56 -6.09 -2.67
C ASN A 513 11.80 -6.72 -2.02
N ASN A 514 11.57 -7.65 -1.08
CA ASN A 514 12.63 -8.33 -0.33
C ASN A 514 13.24 -9.54 -1.05
N ASN A 515 12.94 -9.71 -2.34
CA ASN A 515 13.58 -10.75 -3.15
C ASN A 515 15.10 -10.51 -3.20
N PRO A 516 15.90 -11.50 -2.75
CA PRO A 516 17.34 -11.36 -2.74
C PRO A 516 17.93 -11.28 -4.15
N PHE A 517 18.95 -10.43 -4.31
CA PHE A 517 19.74 -10.29 -5.53
C PHE A 517 21.12 -10.90 -5.33
N LEU A 518 21.59 -11.75 -6.25
CA LEU A 518 22.91 -12.37 -6.14
C LEU A 518 23.92 -11.60 -6.98
N VAL A 519 25.07 -11.28 -6.39
CA VAL A 519 26.21 -10.68 -7.09
C VAL A 519 27.38 -11.66 -7.04
N ASP A 520 27.97 -11.93 -8.20
CA ASP A 520 29.21 -12.70 -8.28
C ASP A 520 30.38 -11.81 -7.84
N ALA A 521 30.77 -11.91 -6.57
CA ALA A 521 31.92 -11.21 -6.03
C ALA A 521 32.48 -11.96 -4.81
N THR A 522 33.80 -12.13 -4.78
CA THR A 522 34.52 -12.70 -3.65
C THR A 522 34.99 -11.54 -2.77
N LEU A 523 34.43 -11.42 -1.56
CA LEU A 523 34.81 -10.38 -0.61
C LEU A 523 35.69 -10.94 0.51
N SER A 524 36.64 -10.12 0.92
CA SER A 524 37.33 -10.28 2.20
C SER A 524 36.36 -9.98 3.35
N LYS A 525 36.59 -10.51 4.56
CA LYS A 525 35.66 -10.36 5.71
C LYS A 525 35.24 -8.92 6.05
N ASP A 526 36.04 -7.92 5.67
CA ASP A 526 35.82 -6.51 5.99
C ASP A 526 35.32 -5.67 4.80
N GLU A 527 35.15 -6.26 3.62
CA GLU A 527 34.67 -5.54 2.44
C GLU A 527 33.15 -5.55 2.38
N ILE A 528 32.57 -4.41 1.99
CA ILE A 528 31.12 -4.23 1.89
C ILE A 528 30.77 -3.64 0.54
N LEU A 529 29.73 -4.18 -0.09
CA LEU A 529 29.20 -3.60 -1.32
C LEU A 529 28.38 -2.35 -0.99
N LYS A 530 28.56 -1.33 -1.83
CA LYS A 530 27.77 -0.09 -1.80
C LYS A 530 26.97 0.02 -3.07
N VAL A 531 25.75 0.53 -2.95
CA VAL A 531 24.92 0.88 -4.10
C VAL A 531 24.83 2.38 -4.15
N LYS A 532 25.15 2.97 -5.32
CA LYS A 532 25.10 4.42 -5.50
C LYS A 532 24.54 4.82 -6.86
N ASN A 533 23.89 5.98 -6.90
CA ASN A 533 23.58 6.74 -8.10
C ASN A 533 24.06 8.20 -7.89
N GLU A 534 23.53 9.16 -8.67
CA GLU A 534 23.86 10.58 -8.53
C GLU A 534 23.26 11.25 -7.28
N THR A 535 22.18 10.71 -6.70
CA THR A 535 21.39 11.36 -5.64
C THR A 535 21.48 10.68 -4.27
N GLU A 536 21.75 9.38 -4.24
CA GLU A 536 21.64 8.51 -3.07
C GLU A 536 22.77 7.48 -3.06
N THR A 537 23.24 7.14 -1.87
CA THR A 537 24.20 6.05 -1.64
C THR A 537 23.81 5.30 -0.37
N PHE A 538 23.72 3.98 -0.46
CA PHE A 538 23.35 3.15 0.67
C PHE A 538 24.08 1.79 0.64
N ILE A 539 24.02 1.09 1.76
CA ILE A 539 24.61 -0.24 1.93
C ILE A 539 23.47 -1.24 2.12
N PRO A 540 23.23 -2.16 1.16
CA PRO A 540 22.21 -3.19 1.32
C PRO A 540 22.58 -4.18 2.41
N VAL A 541 21.60 -4.95 2.90
CA VAL A 541 21.88 -6.11 3.75
C VAL A 541 22.58 -7.17 2.89
N GLN A 542 23.71 -7.68 3.37
CA GLN A 542 24.59 -8.57 2.60
C GLN A 542 24.80 -9.86 3.37
N GLN A 543 24.74 -10.99 2.67
CA GLN A 543 25.12 -12.30 3.20
C GLN A 543 26.13 -12.94 2.24
N ILE A 544 27.30 -13.30 2.78
CA ILE A 544 28.37 -13.97 2.04
C ILE A 544 27.99 -15.43 1.79
N LEU A 545 28.02 -15.85 0.53
CA LEU A 545 27.79 -17.21 0.04
C LEU A 545 29.01 -17.68 -0.77
N ASN A 546 30.16 -17.84 -0.10
CA ASN A 546 31.47 -18.14 -0.72
C ASN A 546 31.83 -17.16 -1.86
N ASP A 547 31.55 -17.55 -3.11
CA ASP A 547 31.87 -16.79 -4.33
C ASP A 547 30.75 -15.84 -4.78
N LYS A 548 29.63 -15.81 -4.04
CA LYS A 548 28.49 -14.94 -4.29
C LYS A 548 28.12 -14.16 -3.05
N LEU A 549 27.48 -13.02 -3.27
CA LEU A 549 26.85 -12.23 -2.22
C LEU A 549 25.37 -12.17 -2.48
N LYS A 550 24.61 -12.46 -1.44
CA LYS A 550 23.18 -12.24 -1.41
C LYS A 550 22.90 -10.86 -0.85
N LEU A 551 22.35 -9.98 -1.67
CA LEU A 551 21.93 -8.63 -1.32
C LEU A 551 20.42 -8.59 -1.10
N THR A 552 19.98 -7.93 -0.03
CA THR A 552 18.58 -7.58 0.20
C THR A 552 18.50 -6.08 0.42
N PHE A 553 17.63 -5.41 -0.33
CA PHE A 553 17.54 -3.95 -0.37
C PHE A 553 16.47 -3.38 0.59
N ASN A 554 15.52 -4.20 1.05
CA ASN A 554 14.40 -3.77 1.88
C ASN A 554 13.64 -2.59 1.25
N ASP A 555 13.51 -1.48 1.98
CA ASP A 555 12.82 -0.27 1.55
C ASP A 555 13.74 0.72 0.81
N PHE A 556 15.01 0.36 0.58
CA PHE A 556 15.97 1.18 -0.18
C PHE A 556 16.07 0.73 -1.64
N PRO A 557 16.42 1.64 -2.57
CA PRO A 557 16.55 3.09 -2.39
C PRO A 557 15.21 3.79 -2.14
N GLU A 558 15.24 5.01 -1.60
CA GLU A 558 14.01 5.81 -1.43
C GLU A 558 13.44 6.28 -2.78
N GLN A 559 14.31 6.45 -3.78
CA GLN A 559 13.92 6.94 -5.12
C GLN A 559 14.18 5.90 -6.21
N ALA A 560 13.22 5.78 -7.13
CA ALA A 560 13.38 4.99 -8.35
C ALA A 560 14.48 5.58 -9.23
N GLY A 561 15.28 4.72 -9.82
CA GLY A 561 16.40 5.15 -10.63
C GLY A 561 17.35 4.04 -11.04
N ASN A 562 18.40 4.48 -11.71
CA ASN A 562 19.51 3.66 -12.19
C ASN A 562 20.69 3.79 -11.23
N PHE A 563 21.20 2.66 -10.75
CA PHE A 563 22.22 2.56 -9.72
C PHE A 563 23.35 1.63 -10.18
N GLU A 564 24.45 1.71 -9.46
CA GLU A 564 25.64 0.91 -9.71
C GLU A 564 26.12 0.31 -8.38
N ILE A 565 26.51 -0.97 -8.42
CA ILE A 565 27.07 -1.72 -7.29
C ILE A 565 28.59 -1.58 -7.32
N TYR A 566 29.18 -1.16 -6.20
CA TYR A 566 30.61 -0.95 -6.03
C TYR A 566 31.17 -1.85 -4.94
N ASN A 567 32.34 -2.45 -5.21
CA ASN A 567 33.25 -2.94 -4.18
C ASN A 567 34.37 -1.93 -4.01
N GLN A 568 34.41 -1.25 -2.86
CA GLN A 568 35.30 -0.12 -2.62
C GLN A 568 35.17 0.97 -3.72
N ASN A 569 36.10 1.01 -4.66
CA ASN A 569 36.11 1.94 -5.81
C ASN A 569 35.88 1.25 -7.16
N GLU A 570 35.81 -0.08 -7.20
CA GLU A 570 35.58 -0.84 -8.42
C GLU A 570 34.08 -1.05 -8.65
N ARG A 571 33.61 -0.72 -9.86
CA ARG A 571 32.22 -0.95 -10.26
C ARG A 571 32.05 -2.42 -10.68
N LEU A 572 31.15 -3.13 -10.01
CA LEU A 572 30.84 -4.53 -10.29
C LEU A 572 29.73 -4.69 -11.35
N GLN A 573 28.57 -4.07 -11.11
CA GLN A 573 27.37 -4.30 -11.94
C GLN A 573 26.37 -3.14 -11.85
N ASN A 574 25.56 -2.95 -12.88
CA ASN A 574 24.43 -2.02 -12.89
C ASN A 574 23.19 -2.67 -12.25
N ILE A 575 22.37 -1.87 -11.58
CA ILE A 575 21.13 -2.31 -10.95
C ILE A 575 20.11 -1.19 -11.06
N SER A 576 18.85 -1.52 -11.34
CA SER A 576 17.80 -0.53 -11.56
C SER A 576 16.63 -0.79 -10.62
N PHE A 577 16.12 0.26 -10.00
CA PHE A 577 15.02 0.22 -9.03
C PHE A 577 13.85 1.06 -9.51
N ASN A 578 12.64 0.55 -9.31
CA ASN A 578 11.38 1.17 -9.71
C ASN A 578 10.42 1.17 -8.54
N TYR A 579 9.51 2.14 -8.49
CA TYR A 579 8.41 2.08 -7.54
C TYR A 579 7.44 0.95 -7.92
N ASN A 580 6.73 0.42 -6.91
CA ASN A 580 5.69 -0.57 -7.15
C ASN A 580 4.51 0.08 -7.91
N ARG A 581 3.91 -0.64 -8.86
CA ARG A 581 2.82 -0.17 -9.73
C ARG A 581 1.43 -0.60 -9.25
N THR A 582 1.33 -1.07 -8.00
CA THR A 582 0.06 -1.50 -7.40
C THR A 582 -0.99 -0.39 -7.29
N GLU A 583 -0.55 0.87 -7.23
CA GLU A 583 -1.42 2.05 -7.08
C GLU A 583 -1.81 2.70 -8.41
N SER A 584 -1.40 2.13 -9.55
CA SER A 584 -1.65 2.71 -10.87
C SER A 584 -3.12 2.65 -11.30
N ASP A 585 -3.93 1.79 -10.67
CA ASP A 585 -5.36 1.59 -10.94
C ASP A 585 -6.22 2.31 -9.90
N LEU A 586 -6.56 3.57 -10.18
CA LEU A 586 -7.37 4.41 -9.28
C LEU A 586 -8.81 3.89 -9.09
N ALA A 587 -9.28 2.94 -9.92
CA ALA A 587 -10.58 2.31 -9.76
C ALA A 587 -10.61 1.30 -8.58
N GLN A 588 -9.46 0.99 -7.96
CA GLN A 588 -9.37 0.13 -6.78
C GLN A 588 -9.75 0.84 -5.47
N ALA A 589 -10.18 2.10 -5.51
CA ALA A 589 -10.67 2.82 -4.34
C ALA A 589 -11.88 2.09 -3.72
N ASN A 590 -11.71 1.55 -2.51
CA ASN A 590 -12.73 0.73 -1.85
C ASN A 590 -13.58 1.54 -0.86
N ASN A 591 -14.36 2.47 -1.40
CA ASN A 591 -15.23 3.33 -0.59
C ASN A 591 -16.37 2.54 0.10
N GLU A 592 -16.80 1.42 -0.48
CA GLU A 592 -17.84 0.57 0.11
C GLU A 592 -17.41 -0.06 1.44
N ALA A 593 -16.13 -0.42 1.57
CA ALA A 593 -15.57 -0.96 2.81
C ALA A 593 -15.62 0.03 3.99
N LEU A 594 -15.73 1.33 3.70
CA LEU A 594 -15.78 2.40 4.71
C LEU A 594 -17.21 2.77 5.15
N SER A 595 -18.23 2.10 4.63
CA SER A 595 -19.64 2.37 4.95
C SER A 595 -20.00 2.23 6.43
N ASP A 596 -19.30 1.37 7.17
CA ASP A 596 -19.48 1.17 8.61
C ASP A 596 -18.78 2.25 9.48
N TYR A 597 -18.02 3.16 8.87
CA TYR A 597 -17.24 4.18 9.57
C TYR A 597 -17.77 5.60 9.30
N LYS A 598 -17.38 6.55 10.17
CA LYS A 598 -17.77 7.95 10.03
C LYS A 598 -16.93 8.63 8.96
N THR A 599 -17.47 8.74 7.76
CA THR A 599 -16.89 9.56 6.69
C THR A 599 -17.32 11.02 6.82
N ILE A 600 -16.37 11.94 6.76
CA ILE A 600 -16.57 13.39 6.88
C ILE A 600 -15.86 14.09 5.72
N ASP A 601 -16.49 15.13 5.19
CA ASP A 601 -16.02 15.82 3.98
C ASP A 601 -14.71 16.60 4.16
N SER A 602 -14.43 17.11 5.36
CA SER A 602 -13.26 17.96 5.59
C SER A 602 -12.75 17.93 7.03
N ILE A 603 -11.48 18.27 7.19
CA ILE A 603 -10.84 18.37 8.51
C ILE A 603 -11.44 19.49 9.36
N ASP A 604 -11.90 20.59 8.75
CA ASP A 604 -12.59 21.68 9.45
C ASP A 604 -13.90 21.16 10.08
N THR A 605 -14.67 20.37 9.34
CA THR A 605 -15.89 19.74 9.86
C THR A 605 -15.59 18.80 11.02
N VAL A 606 -14.47 18.06 10.98
CA VAL A 606 -14.04 17.21 12.11
C VAL A 606 -13.77 18.08 13.34
N PHE A 607 -12.93 19.12 13.22
CA PHE A 607 -12.62 20.00 14.35
C PHE A 607 -13.86 20.69 14.91
N ASN A 608 -14.74 21.20 14.03
CA ASN A 608 -15.98 21.85 14.43
C ASN A 608 -16.96 20.88 15.11
N SER A 609 -17.06 19.64 14.62
CA SER A 609 -17.87 18.58 15.25
C SER A 609 -17.31 18.21 16.62
N LEU A 610 -16.00 17.96 16.72
CA LEU A 610 -15.35 17.64 17.99
C LEU A 610 -15.53 18.78 19.00
N GLN A 611 -15.35 20.04 18.59
CA GLN A 611 -15.55 21.19 19.45
C GLN A 611 -17.01 21.32 19.89
N THR A 612 -17.97 21.16 18.97
CA THR A 612 -19.41 21.30 19.25
C THR A 612 -19.94 20.17 20.13
N ASP A 613 -19.51 18.93 19.89
CA ASP A 613 -20.00 17.76 20.63
C ASP A 613 -19.39 17.66 22.03
N ARG A 614 -18.24 18.31 22.27
CA ARG A 614 -17.50 18.25 23.54
C ARG A 614 -17.59 19.52 24.38
N THR A 615 -18.01 20.64 23.78
CA THR A 615 -18.21 21.90 24.52
C THR A 615 -19.70 22.09 24.85
N ASP A 616 -19.98 22.40 26.11
CA ASP A 616 -21.34 22.73 26.54
C ASP A 616 -21.87 23.95 25.78
N ASN A 617 -23.08 23.84 25.21
CA ASN A 617 -23.70 24.95 24.49
C ASN A 617 -24.26 25.96 25.51
N GLN A 618 -23.56 27.08 25.68
CA GLN A 618 -23.92 28.14 26.62
C GLN A 618 -24.88 29.17 25.99
N ILE A 619 -26.07 29.31 26.57
CA ILE A 619 -27.15 30.15 26.02
C ILE A 619 -27.26 31.51 26.72
N TRP A 620 -26.48 31.74 27.78
CA TRP A 620 -26.55 32.96 28.58
C TRP A 620 -26.38 34.25 27.74
N LYS A 621 -25.60 34.20 26.65
CA LYS A 621 -25.42 35.34 25.73
C LYS A 621 -26.75 35.80 25.11
N TRP A 622 -27.64 34.88 24.76
CA TRP A 622 -28.98 35.23 24.26
C TRP A 622 -29.83 35.93 25.32
N PHE A 623 -29.72 35.52 26.58
CA PHE A 623 -30.42 36.18 27.69
C PHE A 623 -29.89 37.58 27.98
N VAL A 624 -28.60 37.84 27.76
CA VAL A 624 -28.04 39.21 27.80
C VAL A 624 -28.61 40.07 26.67
N ILE A 625 -28.72 39.53 25.45
CA ILE A 625 -29.34 40.23 24.31
C ILE A 625 -30.80 40.54 24.61
N PHE A 626 -31.57 39.60 25.16
CA PHE A 626 -32.96 39.85 25.56
C PHE A 626 -33.08 40.91 26.66
N ALA A 627 -32.17 40.93 27.64
CA ALA A 627 -32.15 41.98 28.66
C ALA A 627 -31.94 43.38 28.04
N LEU A 628 -31.02 43.51 27.09
CA LEU A 628 -30.79 44.75 26.33
C LEU A 628 -32.02 45.14 25.49
N LEU A 629 -32.66 44.17 24.83
CA LEU A 629 -33.89 44.40 24.07
C LEU A 629 -35.02 44.91 24.96
N PHE A 630 -35.22 44.33 26.15
CA PHE A 630 -36.24 44.78 27.09
C PHE A 630 -35.94 46.17 27.67
N LEU A 631 -34.67 46.51 27.87
CA LEU A 631 -34.24 47.85 28.27
C LEU A 631 -34.62 48.90 27.21
N LEU A 632 -34.30 48.62 25.94
CA LEU A 632 -34.66 49.50 24.82
C LEU A 632 -36.18 49.62 24.66
N THR A 633 -36.90 48.51 24.85
CA THR A 633 -38.37 48.49 24.80
C THR A 633 -38.96 49.32 25.94
N GLU A 634 -38.43 49.22 27.16
CA GLU A 634 -38.82 50.05 28.29
C GLU A 634 -38.64 51.54 27.96
N MET A 635 -37.47 51.93 27.42
CA MET A 635 -37.20 53.31 27.01
C MET A 635 -38.18 53.80 25.93
N ALA A 636 -38.49 52.96 24.94
CA ALA A 636 -39.45 53.28 23.88
C ALA A 636 -40.87 53.49 24.44
N ILE A 637 -41.32 52.63 25.37
CA ILE A 637 -42.63 52.76 26.03
C ILE A 637 -42.70 54.05 26.84
N ILE A 638 -41.62 54.43 27.55
CA ILE A 638 -41.57 55.70 28.29
C ILE A 638 -41.77 56.88 27.35
N ARG A 639 -41.07 56.88 26.21
CA ARG A 639 -40.98 58.02 25.27
C ARG A 639 -42.18 58.16 24.33
N PHE A 640 -42.73 57.06 23.80
CA PHE A 640 -43.69 57.11 22.69
C PHE A 640 -45.14 56.77 23.09
N VAL A 641 -45.38 56.09 24.21
CA VAL A 641 -46.74 55.74 24.65
C VAL A 641 -47.28 56.85 25.56
N LYS A 642 -48.30 57.61 25.12
CA LYS A 642 -48.92 58.71 25.90
C LYS A 642 -50.09 58.26 26.76
#